data_AF-A0AAD7M0X3-F1
#
_entry.id   AF-A0AAD7M0X3-F1
#
_cell.length_a   1.000
_cell.length_b   1.000
_cell.length_c   1.000
_cell.angle_alpha   90.00
_cell.angle_beta   90.00
_cell.angle_gamma   90.00
#
_symmetry.space_group_name_H-M   'P 1'
#
loop_
_entity.id
_entity.type
_entity.pdbx_description
1 polymer ?
#
loop_
_entity_poly.entity_id
_entity_poly.type
_entity_poly.pdbx_seq_one_letter_code
_entity_poly.pdbx_strand_id
1 'polypeptide(L)'
;MDETLAAPSEKPAAITTGTASEEVQNMNKEDEPMPDTEQNDTSSDSDESDSDDEAQQNLQLQTLETELSTNPSNYDGHVQYIKLLRKAGDIEKLRRAREAMSELFPLSPTMWQEWTKDEASLNKGPDAFSAIKKLYERGVFDYLSVSLWCDYITFVLEFDPSIRELSPAGISIARDLFERALTAAGLHVAEGNKIWNTYREFEQAICLTIDETDIQAKERQIQRVRCIFHRQLSVPLVEMQSMLLAYKAWEVEQGNVHDSESNDLDGISSQVASAYKKALEMYNARVHLEEKIASQDISDTERLQLYMNYLKLEQSSATPSRVQVVYERAITELPISSDLWLDYTRYLDRTLKVGNIVSSVYSRATKNCPWIAELWVRYLLSLERGHASEKEIAAVFEKSLLCTFSTLDEYLDLFLTRVDGLRRRISSSGKIEDQLNNQMIRETFKHASDYLSPHLKNTEGLLRLYDYWAHLEIKLGKDLSAARGVFESLLKICGSMFEAWKSYIAMEIELGHINEARAIFKRCYSKRFPGTGSEDICHSWLRFEREFGMLEDFDHALQKVTPRLEELQLFRLQQESNSTEGREISLKRTPREKRKPGSDITDEKSAAKRQKEAAQNPKKVQGKDKVQLQNSSEPMKVEENHAKVNKTDNTTEKQSTSDKTRAYSDQCTAFMSNLNLQG
;
A
#
# COMPACT_ATOMS: atom_id res chain seq x y z
N MET A 1 -26.86 -69.27 -24.30
CA MET A 1 -25.46 -69.30 -24.76
C MET A 1 -24.73 -68.21 -23.96
N ASP A 2 -24.56 -68.34 -22.64
CA ASP A 2 -23.93 -69.42 -21.84
C ASP A 2 -22.40 -69.31 -21.95
N GLU A 3 -21.58 -69.34 -20.89
CA GLU A 3 -21.77 -69.65 -19.44
C GLU A 3 -21.17 -68.48 -18.59
N THR A 4 -21.65 -68.01 -17.43
CA THR A 4 -22.02 -68.58 -16.11
C THR A 4 -20.89 -69.24 -15.30
N LEU A 5 -20.59 -68.66 -14.12
CA LEU A 5 -20.06 -69.21 -12.83
C LEU A 5 -19.29 -68.08 -12.09
N ALA A 6 -19.37 -67.89 -10.76
CA ALA A 6 -20.23 -68.45 -9.72
C ALA A 6 -20.31 -67.50 -8.49
N ALA A 7 -21.25 -67.73 -7.58
CA ALA A 7 -21.31 -67.09 -6.26
C ALA A 7 -21.84 -68.08 -5.20
N PRO A 8 -21.44 -67.90 -3.93
CA PRO A 8 -22.38 -67.95 -2.79
C PRO A 8 -22.20 -66.69 -1.90
N SER A 9 -23.21 -65.98 -1.38
CA SER A 9 -24.43 -66.37 -0.63
C SER A 9 -24.19 -66.86 0.79
N GLU A 10 -24.42 -66.01 1.81
CA GLU A 10 -25.38 -66.27 2.91
C GLU A 10 -25.57 -65.07 3.89
N LYS A 11 -26.64 -65.16 4.70
CA LYS A 11 -27.21 -64.26 5.73
C LYS A 11 -28.19 -65.11 6.58
N PRO A 12 -28.79 -64.66 7.71
CA PRO A 12 -28.34 -63.75 8.77
C PRO A 12 -28.69 -64.24 10.22
N ALA A 13 -28.12 -63.62 11.27
CA ALA A 13 -28.67 -63.51 12.64
C ALA A 13 -27.88 -62.43 13.43
N ALA A 14 -28.36 -61.54 14.32
CA ALA A 14 -29.64 -61.27 15.03
C ALA A 14 -29.71 -61.70 16.52
N ILE A 15 -30.23 -60.80 17.38
CA ILE A 15 -30.63 -60.98 18.81
C ILE A 15 -29.41 -61.00 19.79
N THR A 16 -29.33 -60.34 20.97
CA THR A 16 -30.35 -59.75 21.90
C THR A 16 -29.84 -58.50 22.68
N THR A 17 -30.75 -57.51 22.90
CA THR A 17 -31.00 -56.65 24.09
C THR A 17 -29.92 -55.86 24.87
N GLY A 18 -30.30 -54.64 25.29
CA GLY A 18 -29.60 -53.81 26.28
C GLY A 18 -30.35 -52.51 26.67
N THR A 19 -31.67 -52.58 26.90
CA THR A 19 -32.56 -51.41 27.11
C THR A 19 -32.84 -51.11 28.59
N ALA A 20 -32.79 -49.84 28.99
CA ALA A 20 -33.59 -49.29 30.10
C ALA A 20 -33.73 -47.76 29.96
N SER A 21 -34.97 -47.28 30.12
CA SER A 21 -35.37 -45.88 30.32
C SER A 21 -36.47 -45.88 31.41
N GLU A 22 -37.05 -44.71 31.71
CA GLU A 22 -38.19 -44.55 32.64
C GLU A 22 -37.81 -44.71 34.15
N GLU A 23 -38.47 -44.06 35.12
CA GLU A 23 -39.57 -43.08 35.05
C GLU A 23 -39.52 -42.04 36.19
N VAL A 24 -40.47 -41.10 36.18
CA VAL A 24 -40.64 -40.02 37.16
C VAL A 24 -41.39 -40.51 38.40
N GLN A 25 -41.03 -40.01 39.59
CA GLN A 25 -42.02 -39.89 40.68
C GLN A 25 -41.73 -38.69 41.59
N ASN A 26 -42.82 -38.08 42.08
CA ASN A 26 -42.84 -36.81 42.82
C ASN A 26 -43.76 -36.96 44.05
N MET A 27 -43.31 -36.53 45.24
CA MET A 27 -44.18 -36.39 46.40
C MET A 27 -43.70 -35.32 47.39
N ASN A 28 -44.65 -34.51 47.86
CA ASN A 28 -44.46 -33.42 48.81
C ASN A 28 -44.23 -33.91 50.25
N LYS A 29 -43.71 -33.01 51.10
CA LYS A 29 -44.22 -32.82 52.46
C LYS A 29 -43.94 -31.40 52.98
N GLU A 30 -44.78 -30.94 53.89
CA GLU A 30 -44.94 -29.55 54.32
C GLU A 30 -44.55 -29.34 55.80
N ASP A 31 -44.52 -28.06 56.21
CA ASP A 31 -44.64 -27.50 57.57
C ASP A 31 -43.56 -27.72 58.66
N GLU A 32 -42.76 -26.67 58.88
CA GLU A 32 -42.63 -25.85 60.13
C GLU A 32 -42.28 -26.48 61.52
N PRO A 33 -41.89 -25.69 62.56
CA PRO A 33 -41.80 -24.20 62.65
C PRO A 33 -40.43 -23.63 63.12
N MET A 34 -40.37 -22.29 63.19
CA MET A 34 -39.35 -21.49 63.91
C MET A 34 -39.37 -21.72 65.44
N PRO A 35 -38.30 -21.29 66.15
CA PRO A 35 -38.49 -20.09 67.00
C PRO A 35 -37.33 -19.08 66.94
N ASP A 36 -37.65 -17.80 67.17
CA ASP A 36 -36.69 -16.71 67.28
C ASP A 36 -35.85 -16.77 68.57
N THR A 37 -34.60 -16.28 68.51
CA THR A 37 -33.96 -15.58 69.64
C THR A 37 -32.90 -14.62 69.09
N GLU A 38 -32.97 -13.34 69.46
CA GLU A 38 -31.96 -12.34 69.09
C GLU A 38 -30.65 -12.55 69.86
N GLN A 39 -29.51 -12.42 69.16
CA GLN A 39 -28.28 -11.93 69.77
C GLN A 39 -27.36 -11.33 68.70
N ASN A 40 -26.80 -10.14 68.96
CA ASN A 40 -25.79 -9.53 68.12
C ASN A 40 -24.44 -10.21 68.35
N ASP A 41 -23.69 -10.48 67.28
CA ASP A 41 -22.23 -10.44 67.30
C ASP A 41 -21.72 -9.93 65.95
N THR A 42 -20.64 -9.13 65.97
CA THR A 42 -20.17 -8.36 64.80
C THR A 42 -18.78 -8.80 64.32
N SER A 43 -18.73 -9.39 63.13
CA SER A 43 -17.56 -9.52 62.25
C SER A 43 -18.10 -9.64 60.81
N SER A 44 -17.98 -8.66 59.92
CA SER A 44 -16.77 -8.05 59.35
C SER A 44 -15.94 -9.01 58.49
N ASP A 45 -15.54 -8.49 57.32
CA ASP A 45 -14.47 -8.93 56.42
C ASP A 45 -14.76 -10.14 55.50
N SER A 46 -15.04 -9.85 54.20
CA SER A 46 -14.74 -10.71 53.04
C SER A 46 -14.83 -9.96 51.68
N ASP A 47 -14.42 -8.68 51.63
CA ASP A 47 -14.45 -7.87 50.38
C ASP A 47 -13.07 -7.65 49.71
N GLU A 48 -11.97 -8.16 50.27
CA GLU A 48 -10.59 -7.91 49.75
C GLU A 48 -10.24 -8.63 48.43
N SER A 49 -11.20 -9.26 47.74
CA SER A 49 -10.92 -10.06 46.53
C SER A 49 -10.85 -9.23 45.23
N ASP A 50 -11.52 -8.09 45.13
CA ASP A 50 -11.57 -7.29 43.88
C ASP A 50 -10.42 -6.27 43.78
N SER A 51 -9.89 -5.78 44.91
CA SER A 51 -8.87 -4.71 44.91
C SER A 51 -7.54 -5.12 44.31
N ASP A 52 -7.10 -6.35 44.53
CA ASP A 52 -5.85 -6.88 43.97
C ASP A 52 -5.97 -7.09 42.45
N ASP A 53 -7.14 -7.53 41.98
CA ASP A 53 -7.41 -7.74 40.55
C ASP A 53 -7.48 -6.39 39.81
N GLU A 54 -8.07 -5.34 40.40
CA GLU A 54 -8.00 -3.97 39.87
C GLU A 54 -6.58 -3.39 39.90
N ALA A 55 -5.83 -3.59 40.98
CA ALA A 55 -4.45 -3.11 41.09
C ALA A 55 -3.54 -3.75 40.02
N GLN A 56 -3.67 -5.07 39.80
CA GLN A 56 -2.91 -5.79 38.78
C GLN A 56 -3.30 -5.36 37.36
N GLN A 57 -4.58 -5.10 37.08
CA GLN A 57 -5.02 -4.56 35.79
C GLN A 57 -4.48 -3.14 35.53
N ASN A 58 -4.46 -2.28 36.55
CA ASN A 58 -3.88 -0.93 36.43
C ASN A 58 -2.36 -0.97 36.17
N LEU A 59 -1.62 -1.91 36.78
CA LEU A 59 -0.20 -2.11 36.51
C LEU A 59 0.05 -2.63 35.07
N GLN A 60 -0.79 -3.53 34.57
CA GLN A 60 -0.74 -3.99 33.18
C GLN A 60 -1.03 -2.85 32.18
N LEU A 61 -2.02 -2.00 32.45
CA LEU A 61 -2.31 -0.81 31.65
C LEU A 61 -1.12 0.15 31.58
N GLN A 62 -0.49 0.47 32.71
CA GLN A 62 0.72 1.31 32.73
C GLN A 62 1.88 0.67 31.96
N THR A 63 2.06 -0.65 32.09
CA THR A 63 3.11 -1.38 31.36
C THR A 63 2.90 -1.27 29.84
N LEU A 64 1.69 -1.56 29.36
CA LEU A 64 1.34 -1.45 27.94
C LEU A 64 1.40 0.00 27.43
N GLU A 65 1.03 1.00 28.24
CA GLU A 65 1.16 2.42 27.88
C GLU A 65 2.64 2.82 27.69
N THR A 66 3.55 2.34 28.57
CA THR A 66 4.99 2.53 28.36
C THR A 66 5.53 1.76 27.16
N GLU A 67 5.06 0.53 26.91
CA GLU A 67 5.48 -0.25 25.76
C GLU A 67 5.06 0.42 24.45
N LEU A 68 3.79 0.81 24.31
CA LEU A 68 3.28 1.52 23.13
C LEU A 68 3.91 2.91 22.95
N SER A 69 4.37 3.56 24.01
CA SER A 69 5.16 4.81 23.90
C SER A 69 6.56 4.61 23.32
N THR A 70 7.14 3.40 23.44
CA THR A 70 8.48 3.07 22.94
C THR A 70 8.45 2.30 21.62
N ASN A 71 7.41 1.49 21.38
CA ASN A 71 7.12 0.82 20.12
C ASN A 71 5.63 1.00 19.73
N PRO A 72 5.26 2.14 19.12
CA PRO A 72 3.91 2.35 18.61
C PRO A 72 3.45 1.32 17.56
N SER A 73 4.39 0.54 16.99
CA SER A 73 4.10 -0.47 15.97
C SER A 73 3.71 -1.84 16.53
N ASN A 74 3.61 -2.03 17.86
CA ASN A 74 3.10 -3.27 18.44
C ASN A 74 1.56 -3.36 18.32
N TYR A 75 1.07 -4.00 17.26
CA TYR A 75 -0.36 -4.26 17.03
C TYR A 75 -1.03 -5.00 18.19
N ASP A 76 -0.44 -6.10 18.66
CA ASP A 76 -1.00 -6.92 19.75
C ASP A 76 -1.04 -6.15 21.07
N GLY A 77 -0.07 -5.26 21.29
CA GLY A 77 -0.04 -4.32 22.42
C GLY A 77 -1.24 -3.36 22.40
N HIS A 78 -1.56 -2.76 21.24
CA HIS A 78 -2.76 -1.91 21.10
C HIS A 78 -4.04 -2.69 21.36
N VAL A 79 -4.16 -3.90 20.80
CA VAL A 79 -5.36 -4.76 20.99
C VAL A 79 -5.54 -5.13 22.47
N GLN A 80 -4.47 -5.49 23.17
CA GLN A 80 -4.51 -5.81 24.60
C GLN A 80 -4.83 -4.57 25.46
N TYR A 81 -4.22 -3.43 25.16
CA TYR A 81 -4.46 -2.16 25.87
C TYR A 81 -5.92 -1.70 25.71
N ILE A 82 -6.46 -1.71 24.48
CA ILE A 82 -7.87 -1.39 24.20
C ILE A 82 -8.81 -2.36 24.93
N LYS A 83 -8.50 -3.67 24.95
CA LYS A 83 -9.30 -4.68 25.65
C LYS A 83 -9.34 -4.46 27.16
N LEU A 84 -8.19 -4.13 27.78
CA LEU A 84 -8.12 -3.82 29.22
C LEU A 84 -8.81 -2.51 29.56
N LEU A 85 -8.64 -1.45 28.75
CA LEU A 85 -9.36 -0.18 28.94
C LEU A 85 -10.88 -0.34 28.82
N ARG A 86 -11.35 -1.22 27.91
CA ARG A 86 -12.77 -1.56 27.77
C ARG A 86 -13.32 -2.34 28.98
N LYS A 87 -12.51 -3.19 29.63
CA LYS A 87 -12.88 -3.83 30.91
C LYS A 87 -12.90 -2.83 32.07
N ALA A 88 -11.92 -1.93 32.13
CA ALA A 88 -11.75 -0.95 33.21
C ALA A 88 -12.69 0.28 33.14
N GLY A 89 -13.44 0.45 32.05
CA GLY A 89 -14.44 1.51 31.92
C GLY A 89 -13.88 2.93 31.70
N ASP A 90 -12.58 3.11 31.45
CA ASP A 90 -11.98 4.42 31.17
C ASP A 90 -12.26 4.83 29.72
N ILE A 91 -13.44 5.41 29.50
CA ILE A 91 -13.96 5.81 28.18
C ILE A 91 -13.00 6.77 27.46
N GLU A 92 -12.39 7.72 28.17
CA GLU A 92 -11.54 8.76 27.56
C GLU A 92 -10.13 8.28 27.24
N LYS A 93 -9.59 7.28 27.96
CA LYS A 93 -8.41 6.53 27.46
C LYS A 93 -8.81 5.61 26.30
N LEU A 94 -9.92 4.88 26.40
CA LEU A 94 -10.39 3.93 25.37
C LEU A 94 -10.59 4.61 24.01
N ARG A 95 -11.19 5.80 23.98
CA ARG A 95 -11.32 6.66 22.79
C ARG A 95 -9.97 6.99 22.17
N ARG A 96 -9.03 7.50 22.96
CA ARG A 96 -7.69 7.89 22.49
C ARG A 96 -6.87 6.69 22.02
N ALA A 97 -6.96 5.55 22.70
CA ALA A 97 -6.29 4.32 22.30
C ALA A 97 -6.81 3.79 20.94
N ARG A 98 -8.14 3.79 20.75
CA ARG A 98 -8.77 3.39 19.48
C ARG A 98 -8.43 4.32 18.33
N GLU A 99 -8.46 5.64 18.55
CA GLU A 99 -8.01 6.61 17.54
C GLU A 99 -6.54 6.38 17.16
N ALA A 100 -5.62 6.33 18.14
CA ALA A 100 -4.19 6.12 17.90
C ALA A 100 -3.89 4.79 17.17
N MET A 101 -4.55 3.69 17.55
CA MET A 101 -4.43 2.43 16.82
C MET A 101 -4.92 2.58 15.36
N SER A 102 -6.03 3.29 15.14
CA SER A 102 -6.63 3.45 13.81
C SER A 102 -5.87 4.40 12.86
N GLU A 103 -5.04 5.31 13.38
CA GLU A 103 -4.14 6.15 12.58
C GLU A 103 -2.99 5.32 11.98
N LEU A 104 -2.46 4.38 12.78
CA LEU A 104 -1.36 3.49 12.40
C LEU A 104 -1.84 2.30 11.56
N PHE A 105 -2.87 1.60 12.04
CA PHE A 105 -3.37 0.33 11.49
C PHE A 105 -4.79 0.47 10.92
N PRO A 106 -5.14 -0.25 9.84
CA PRO A 106 -6.54 -0.46 9.49
C PRO A 106 -7.17 -1.40 10.52
N LEU A 107 -8.34 -1.05 11.06
CA LEU A 107 -9.01 -1.90 12.07
C LEU A 107 -9.89 -2.95 11.38
N SER A 108 -10.03 -4.13 11.98
CA SER A 108 -10.94 -5.16 11.44
C SER A 108 -12.39 -4.67 11.46
N PRO A 109 -13.29 -5.24 10.64
CA PRO A 109 -14.71 -4.94 10.72
C PRO A 109 -15.29 -5.14 12.13
N THR A 110 -14.85 -6.17 12.85
CA THR A 110 -15.28 -6.44 14.23
C THR A 110 -14.82 -5.35 15.21
N MET A 111 -13.58 -4.85 15.10
CA MET A 111 -13.11 -3.72 15.91
C MET A 111 -13.89 -2.43 15.63
N TRP A 112 -14.23 -2.16 14.37
CA TRP A 112 -15.10 -1.04 14.00
C TRP A 112 -16.52 -1.21 14.57
N GLN A 113 -17.12 -2.40 14.46
CA GLN A 113 -18.45 -2.71 15.03
C GLN A 113 -18.47 -2.59 16.57
N GLU A 114 -17.42 -3.00 17.28
CA GLU A 114 -17.32 -2.82 18.73
C GLU A 114 -17.25 -1.34 19.12
N TRP A 115 -16.44 -0.56 18.40
CA TRP A 115 -16.26 0.87 18.68
C TRP A 115 -17.54 1.67 18.42
N THR A 116 -18.22 1.46 17.29
CA THR A 116 -19.47 2.18 17.00
C THR A 116 -20.59 1.82 17.98
N LYS A 117 -20.66 0.56 18.46
CA LYS A 117 -21.65 0.13 19.45
C LYS A 117 -21.37 0.69 20.84
N ASP A 118 -20.11 0.72 21.27
CA ASP A 118 -19.72 1.40 22.51
C ASP A 118 -20.10 2.90 22.45
N GLU A 119 -19.72 3.61 21.38
CA GLU A 119 -20.04 5.04 21.22
C GLU A 119 -21.55 5.31 21.14
N ALA A 120 -22.33 4.47 20.44
CA ALA A 120 -23.79 4.62 20.40
C ALA A 120 -24.47 4.42 21.77
N SER A 121 -23.88 3.61 22.66
CA SER A 121 -24.39 3.42 24.03
C SER A 121 -23.99 4.55 24.99
N LEU A 122 -22.76 5.06 24.84
CA LEU A 122 -22.13 6.01 25.77
C LEU A 122 -22.34 7.49 25.38
N ASN A 123 -22.38 7.80 24.09
CA ASN A 123 -22.41 9.17 23.59
C ASN A 123 -23.84 9.62 23.26
N LYS A 124 -24.39 10.50 24.09
CA LYS A 124 -25.75 11.07 23.96
C LYS A 124 -25.73 12.59 23.74
N GLY A 125 -24.59 13.14 23.34
CA GLY A 125 -24.45 14.56 22.98
C GLY A 125 -25.11 14.89 21.63
N PRO A 126 -25.36 16.18 21.33
CA PRO A 126 -26.01 16.59 20.08
C PRO A 126 -25.21 16.18 18.83
N ASP A 127 -23.87 16.15 18.92
CA ASP A 127 -22.98 15.73 17.83
C ASP A 127 -22.77 14.21 17.72
N ALA A 128 -23.33 13.40 18.64
CA ALA A 128 -23.06 11.96 18.73
C ALA A 128 -23.34 11.22 17.41
N PHE A 129 -24.50 11.50 16.78
CA PHE A 129 -24.86 10.91 15.49
C PHE A 129 -23.82 11.24 14.39
N SER A 130 -23.34 12.49 14.35
CA SER A 130 -22.32 12.94 13.39
C SER A 130 -20.96 12.29 13.64
N ALA A 131 -20.59 12.07 14.91
CA ALA A 131 -19.36 11.37 15.28
C ALA A 131 -19.43 9.87 14.92
N ILE A 132 -20.48 9.17 15.33
CA ILE A 132 -20.65 7.73 15.07
C ILE A 132 -20.79 7.46 13.56
N LYS A 133 -21.49 8.33 12.82
CA LYS A 133 -21.56 8.25 11.36
C LYS A 133 -20.17 8.32 10.70
N LYS A 134 -19.26 9.16 11.21
CA LYS A 134 -17.86 9.22 10.72
C LYS A 134 -17.06 7.96 11.06
N LEU A 135 -17.32 7.31 12.20
CA LEU A 135 -16.69 6.02 12.54
C LEU A 135 -17.15 4.91 11.58
N TYR A 136 -18.44 4.83 11.25
CA TYR A 136 -18.94 3.90 10.23
C TYR A 136 -18.34 4.18 8.84
N GLU A 137 -18.29 5.45 8.41
CA GLU A 137 -17.67 5.85 7.13
C GLU A 137 -16.17 5.48 7.05
N ARG A 138 -15.44 5.51 8.16
CA ARG A 138 -14.05 5.01 8.25
C ARG A 138 -13.99 3.48 8.14
N GLY A 139 -14.87 2.77 8.86
CA GLY A 139 -14.88 1.32 8.87
C GLY A 139 -15.24 0.68 7.52
N VAL A 140 -16.26 1.21 6.83
CA VAL A 140 -16.63 0.74 5.48
C VAL A 140 -15.66 1.21 4.38
N PHE A 141 -14.71 2.08 4.72
CA PHE A 141 -13.57 2.44 3.85
C PHE A 141 -12.38 1.49 4.05
N ASP A 142 -12.04 1.13 5.29
CA ASP A 142 -10.94 0.19 5.58
C ASP A 142 -11.20 -1.18 4.89
N TYR A 143 -12.40 -1.76 5.05
CA TYR A 143 -12.71 -3.12 4.59
C TYR A 143 -14.15 -3.33 4.09
N LEU A 144 -14.32 -4.32 3.21
CA LEU A 144 -15.64 -4.78 2.77
C LEU A 144 -16.22 -5.75 3.80
N SER A 145 -17.25 -5.31 4.53
CA SER A 145 -17.98 -6.16 5.49
C SER A 145 -19.48 -5.92 5.39
N VAL A 146 -20.24 -6.99 5.13
CA VAL A 146 -21.70 -6.93 5.06
C VAL A 146 -22.31 -6.64 6.44
N SER A 147 -21.77 -7.25 7.51
CA SER A 147 -22.22 -6.99 8.88
C SER A 147 -22.05 -5.53 9.30
N LEU A 148 -20.92 -4.91 8.94
CA LEU A 148 -20.68 -3.49 9.23
C LEU A 148 -21.57 -2.56 8.39
N TRP A 149 -21.84 -2.90 7.12
CA TRP A 149 -22.83 -2.16 6.31
C TRP A 149 -24.26 -2.28 6.86
N CYS A 150 -24.67 -3.46 7.32
CA CYS A 150 -25.96 -3.66 7.97
C CYS A 150 -26.08 -2.87 9.28
N ASP A 151 -25.08 -2.95 10.17
CA ASP A 151 -25.04 -2.14 11.40
C ASP A 151 -25.11 -0.63 11.10
N TYR A 152 -24.40 -0.16 10.08
CA TYR A 152 -24.41 1.24 9.67
C TYR A 152 -25.78 1.69 9.14
N ILE A 153 -26.42 0.87 8.30
CA ILE A 153 -27.78 1.11 7.80
C ILE A 153 -28.75 1.20 8.98
N THR A 154 -28.77 0.21 9.87
CA THR A 154 -29.66 0.19 11.04
C THR A 154 -29.45 1.42 11.91
N PHE A 155 -28.20 1.79 12.22
CA PHE A 155 -27.89 2.99 12.99
C PHE A 155 -28.41 4.28 12.31
N VAL A 156 -28.28 4.41 10.99
CA VAL A 156 -28.79 5.59 10.28
C VAL A 156 -30.33 5.63 10.27
N LEU A 157 -31.00 4.49 10.09
CA LEU A 157 -32.47 4.40 10.14
C LEU A 157 -33.03 4.69 11.55
N GLU A 158 -32.34 4.25 12.61
CA GLU A 158 -32.78 4.40 14.01
C GLU A 158 -32.51 5.80 14.60
N PHE A 159 -31.46 6.49 14.15
CA PHE A 159 -30.95 7.71 14.80
C PHE A 159 -31.00 8.99 13.95
N ASP A 160 -31.24 8.93 12.62
CA ASP A 160 -31.47 10.14 11.82
C ASP A 160 -32.93 10.63 11.95
N PRO A 161 -33.21 11.83 12.51
CA PRO A 161 -34.57 12.31 12.71
C PRO A 161 -35.35 12.41 11.39
N SER A 162 -34.68 12.84 10.32
CA SER A 162 -35.25 13.04 8.99
C SER A 162 -35.83 11.74 8.41
N ILE A 163 -35.22 10.60 8.75
CA ILE A 163 -35.61 9.26 8.28
C ILE A 163 -36.75 8.72 9.14
N ARG A 164 -36.67 8.89 10.47
CA ARG A 164 -37.73 8.50 11.42
C ARG A 164 -39.05 9.22 11.19
N GLU A 165 -38.98 10.49 10.80
CA GLU A 165 -40.14 11.30 10.41
C GLU A 165 -40.65 10.98 8.99
N LEU A 166 -40.01 10.02 8.30
CA LEU A 166 -40.29 9.62 6.90
C LEU A 166 -40.35 10.81 5.93
N SER A 167 -39.53 11.85 6.19
CA SER A 167 -39.45 13.02 5.34
C SER A 167 -38.92 12.64 3.95
N PRO A 168 -39.35 13.30 2.86
CA PRO A 168 -38.84 13.00 1.52
C PRO A 168 -37.31 13.13 1.39
N ALA A 169 -36.69 14.01 2.19
CA ALA A 169 -35.24 14.15 2.28
C ALA A 169 -34.59 12.96 2.99
N GLY A 170 -35.11 12.55 4.15
CA GLY A 170 -34.63 11.37 4.87
C GLY A 170 -34.77 10.08 4.07
N ILE A 171 -35.91 9.88 3.40
CA ILE A 171 -36.12 8.74 2.50
C ILE A 171 -35.09 8.74 1.35
N SER A 172 -34.68 9.91 0.83
CA SER A 172 -33.56 9.98 -0.13
C SER A 172 -32.24 9.54 0.52
N ILE A 173 -31.88 10.11 1.68
CA ILE A 173 -30.63 9.78 2.40
C ILE A 173 -30.52 8.27 2.69
N ALA A 174 -31.63 7.64 3.11
CA ALA A 174 -31.71 6.21 3.33
C ALA A 174 -31.47 5.41 2.03
N ARG A 175 -32.16 5.78 0.94
CA ARG A 175 -32.00 5.15 -0.39
C ARG A 175 -30.57 5.30 -0.92
N ASP A 176 -29.97 6.48 -0.79
CA ASP A 176 -28.60 6.75 -1.21
C ASP A 176 -27.57 5.93 -0.40
N LEU A 177 -27.83 5.69 0.89
CA LEU A 177 -27.04 4.79 1.73
C LEU A 177 -27.19 3.31 1.32
N PHE A 178 -28.41 2.86 1.03
CA PHE A 178 -28.66 1.51 0.51
C PHE A 178 -27.97 1.27 -0.84
N GLU A 179 -28.06 2.22 -1.79
CA GLU A 179 -27.39 2.09 -3.10
C GLU A 179 -25.85 2.12 -2.97
N ARG A 180 -25.29 2.87 -2.00
CA ARG A 180 -23.85 2.76 -1.64
C ARG A 180 -23.50 1.38 -1.12
N ALA A 181 -24.27 0.84 -0.18
CA ALA A 181 -24.05 -0.49 0.39
C ALA A 181 -24.17 -1.60 -0.68
N LEU A 182 -25.14 -1.48 -1.59
CA LEU A 182 -25.28 -2.39 -2.74
C LEU A 182 -24.13 -2.24 -3.77
N THR A 183 -23.60 -1.03 -3.95
CA THR A 183 -22.43 -0.79 -4.82
C THR A 183 -21.17 -1.45 -4.26
N ALA A 184 -20.98 -1.44 -2.93
CA ALA A 184 -19.84 -2.08 -2.26
C ALA A 184 -19.99 -3.61 -2.13
N ALA A 185 -21.16 -4.06 -1.67
CA ALA A 185 -21.37 -5.42 -1.16
C ALA A 185 -22.51 -6.20 -1.87
N GLY A 186 -23.33 -5.57 -2.70
CA GLY A 186 -24.53 -6.18 -3.30
C GLY A 186 -24.27 -7.34 -4.26
N LEU A 187 -23.01 -7.59 -4.66
CA LEU A 187 -22.57 -8.73 -5.47
C LEU A 187 -21.87 -9.84 -4.67
N HIS A 188 -21.76 -9.70 -3.34
CA HIS A 188 -21.12 -10.65 -2.43
C HIS A 188 -21.97 -11.92 -2.29
N VAL A 189 -21.63 -12.97 -3.04
CA VAL A 189 -22.49 -14.15 -3.25
C VAL A 189 -23.05 -14.75 -1.95
N ALA A 190 -22.22 -14.91 -0.92
CA ALA A 190 -22.61 -15.58 0.33
C ALA A 190 -23.37 -14.69 1.35
N GLU A 191 -23.43 -13.35 1.16
CA GLU A 191 -23.96 -12.44 2.20
C GLU A 191 -24.71 -11.20 1.68
N GLY A 192 -24.53 -10.80 0.42
CA GLY A 192 -25.15 -9.60 -0.15
C GLY A 192 -26.68 -9.64 -0.10
N ASN A 193 -27.28 -10.84 -0.02
CA ASN A 193 -28.71 -11.03 0.24
C ASN A 193 -29.19 -10.26 1.49
N LYS A 194 -28.36 -10.14 2.54
CA LYS A 194 -28.67 -9.39 3.77
C LYS A 194 -29.02 -7.92 3.48
N ILE A 195 -28.21 -7.22 2.68
CA ILE A 195 -28.45 -5.81 2.31
C ILE A 195 -29.60 -5.67 1.33
N TRP A 196 -29.76 -6.60 0.38
CA TRP A 196 -30.94 -6.61 -0.50
C TRP A 196 -32.24 -6.82 0.28
N ASN A 197 -32.23 -7.65 1.33
CA ASN A 197 -33.38 -7.93 2.19
C ASN A 197 -33.78 -6.69 3.00
N THR A 198 -32.86 -6.11 3.76
CA THR A 198 -33.15 -4.89 4.53
C THR A 198 -33.57 -3.71 3.64
N TYR A 199 -33.08 -3.61 2.40
CA TYR A 199 -33.55 -2.57 1.48
C TYR A 199 -34.99 -2.82 0.96
N ARG A 200 -35.36 -4.08 0.68
CA ARG A 200 -36.76 -4.42 0.32
C ARG A 200 -37.69 -4.19 1.49
N GLU A 201 -37.32 -4.63 2.68
CA GLU A 201 -38.09 -4.43 3.93
C GLU A 201 -38.34 -2.94 4.20
N PHE A 202 -37.32 -2.08 4.03
CA PHE A 202 -37.45 -0.63 4.15
C PHE A 202 -38.43 -0.03 3.11
N GLU A 203 -38.30 -0.38 1.83
CA GLU A 203 -39.17 0.15 0.77
C GLU A 203 -40.60 -0.43 0.86
N GLN A 204 -40.77 -1.64 1.38
CA GLN A 204 -42.08 -2.24 1.71
C GLN A 204 -42.72 -1.54 2.92
N ALA A 205 -41.96 -1.25 3.98
CA ALA A 205 -42.44 -0.50 5.14
C ALA A 205 -42.93 0.90 4.75
N ILE A 206 -42.21 1.63 3.89
CA ILE A 206 -42.68 2.90 3.31
C ILE A 206 -44.03 2.70 2.60
N CYS A 207 -44.20 1.61 1.83
CA CYS A 207 -45.43 1.34 1.10
C CYS A 207 -46.67 1.15 2.01
N LEU A 208 -46.48 0.72 3.26
CA LEU A 208 -47.53 0.60 4.27
C LEU A 208 -47.90 1.95 4.93
N THR A 209 -47.04 2.97 4.81
CA THR A 209 -47.26 4.32 5.39
C THR A 209 -47.92 5.31 4.42
N ILE A 210 -48.10 4.92 3.15
CA ILE A 210 -48.75 5.74 2.13
C ILE A 210 -50.28 5.63 2.29
N ASP A 211 -50.95 6.79 2.32
CA ASP A 211 -52.42 6.91 2.35
C ASP A 211 -53.06 6.09 1.21
N GLU A 212 -54.06 5.26 1.55
CA GLU A 212 -54.74 4.40 0.58
C GLU A 212 -55.47 5.17 -0.54
N THR A 213 -55.74 6.46 -0.32
CA THR A 213 -56.33 7.35 -1.33
C THR A 213 -55.31 7.87 -2.35
N ASP A 214 -54.00 7.94 -2.03
CA ASP A 214 -52.95 8.24 -3.03
C ASP A 214 -52.48 6.97 -3.73
N ILE A 215 -53.38 6.43 -4.56
CA ILE A 215 -53.13 5.30 -5.47
C ILE A 215 -51.88 5.54 -6.33
N GLN A 216 -51.55 6.79 -6.69
CA GLN A 216 -50.37 7.08 -7.51
C GLN A 216 -49.07 6.99 -6.72
N ALA A 217 -49.03 7.45 -5.47
CA ALA A 217 -47.87 7.24 -4.60
C ALA A 217 -47.69 5.75 -4.28
N LYS A 218 -48.78 5.05 -3.98
CA LYS A 218 -48.78 3.61 -3.67
C LYS A 218 -48.24 2.81 -4.86
N GLU A 219 -48.74 3.03 -6.08
CA GLU A 219 -48.22 2.34 -7.29
C GLU A 219 -46.75 2.70 -7.58
N ARG A 220 -46.34 3.97 -7.44
CA ARG A 220 -44.92 4.35 -7.59
C ARG A 220 -44.01 3.61 -6.61
N GLN A 221 -44.49 3.34 -5.40
CA GLN A 221 -43.75 2.63 -4.35
C GLN A 221 -43.79 1.10 -4.53
N ILE A 222 -44.91 0.53 -4.96
CA ILE A 222 -45.01 -0.88 -5.39
C ILE A 222 -44.02 -1.14 -6.53
N GLN A 223 -44.01 -0.28 -7.56
CA GLN A 223 -43.07 -0.41 -8.66
C GLN A 223 -41.59 -0.22 -8.23
N ARG A 224 -41.32 0.56 -7.17
CA ARG A 224 -39.98 0.67 -6.55
C ARG A 224 -39.54 -0.67 -5.96
N VAL A 225 -40.40 -1.32 -5.16
CA VAL A 225 -40.15 -2.65 -4.57
C VAL A 225 -39.97 -3.72 -5.67
N ARG A 226 -40.85 -3.72 -6.67
CA ARG A 226 -40.76 -4.62 -7.86
C ARG A 226 -39.42 -4.49 -8.57
N CYS A 227 -38.94 -3.28 -8.81
CA CYS A 227 -37.63 -3.02 -9.41
C CYS A 227 -36.46 -3.55 -8.55
N ILE A 228 -36.57 -3.55 -7.22
CA ILE A 228 -35.52 -4.09 -6.34
C ILE A 228 -35.51 -5.62 -6.39
N PHE A 229 -36.68 -6.28 -6.38
CA PHE A 229 -36.78 -7.72 -6.64
C PHE A 229 -36.16 -8.10 -8.00
N HIS A 230 -36.51 -7.40 -9.09
CA HIS A 230 -35.97 -7.67 -10.42
C HIS A 230 -34.45 -7.48 -10.50
N ARG A 231 -33.90 -6.49 -9.78
CA ARG A 231 -32.45 -6.31 -9.65
C ARG A 231 -31.81 -7.46 -8.88
N GLN A 232 -32.35 -7.85 -7.72
CA GLN A 232 -31.80 -8.94 -6.91
C GLN A 232 -31.86 -10.30 -7.63
N LEU A 233 -32.98 -10.62 -8.29
CA LEU A 233 -33.14 -11.82 -9.14
C LEU A 233 -32.07 -11.90 -10.25
N SER A 234 -31.48 -10.77 -10.65
CA SER A 234 -30.42 -10.69 -11.66
C SER A 234 -28.99 -10.87 -11.10
N VAL A 235 -28.82 -11.11 -9.79
CA VAL A 235 -27.51 -11.26 -9.12
C VAL A 235 -27.31 -12.70 -8.60
N PRO A 236 -26.16 -13.35 -8.87
CA PRO A 236 -25.85 -14.66 -8.27
C PRO A 236 -25.56 -14.49 -6.76
N LEU A 237 -26.54 -14.82 -5.93
CA LEU A 237 -26.48 -14.79 -4.47
C LEU A 237 -26.91 -16.14 -3.90
N VAL A 238 -26.60 -16.40 -2.63
CA VAL A 238 -27.20 -17.50 -1.87
C VAL A 238 -28.73 -17.33 -1.82
N GLU A 239 -29.47 -18.44 -1.67
CA GLU A 239 -30.95 -18.47 -1.53
C GLU A 239 -31.76 -17.98 -2.75
N MET A 240 -31.21 -18.05 -3.98
CA MET A 240 -31.90 -17.62 -5.21
C MET A 240 -33.31 -18.22 -5.39
N GLN A 241 -33.57 -19.43 -4.90
CA GLN A 241 -34.86 -20.11 -5.02
C GLN A 241 -35.88 -19.52 -4.02
N SER A 242 -35.50 -19.37 -2.75
CA SER A 242 -36.31 -18.69 -1.73
C SER A 242 -36.69 -17.26 -2.14
N MET A 243 -35.76 -16.54 -2.78
CA MET A 243 -35.98 -15.19 -3.28
C MET A 243 -36.97 -15.14 -4.48
N LEU A 244 -36.98 -16.15 -5.34
CA LEU A 244 -37.95 -16.29 -6.43
C LEU A 244 -39.37 -16.54 -5.89
N LEU A 245 -39.49 -17.44 -4.91
CA LEU A 245 -40.77 -17.73 -4.24
C LEU A 245 -41.29 -16.50 -3.48
N ALA A 246 -40.43 -15.79 -2.76
CA ALA A 246 -40.78 -14.54 -2.08
C ALA A 246 -41.23 -13.43 -3.06
N TYR A 247 -40.62 -13.34 -4.24
CA TYR A 247 -41.07 -12.42 -5.30
C TYR A 247 -42.46 -12.79 -5.83
N LYS A 248 -42.70 -14.09 -6.13
CA LYS A 248 -44.01 -14.58 -6.58
C LYS A 248 -45.11 -14.31 -5.55
N ALA A 249 -44.88 -14.65 -4.28
CA ALA A 249 -45.83 -14.41 -3.20
C ALA A 249 -46.17 -12.91 -3.07
N TRP A 250 -45.16 -12.04 -3.11
CA TRP A 250 -45.36 -10.60 -3.04
C TRP A 250 -46.16 -10.04 -4.23
N GLU A 251 -45.97 -10.55 -5.46
CA GLU A 251 -46.80 -10.14 -6.61
C GLU A 251 -48.27 -10.61 -6.47
N VAL A 252 -48.52 -11.77 -5.84
CA VAL A 252 -49.89 -12.21 -5.50
C VAL A 252 -50.53 -11.27 -4.48
N GLU A 253 -49.78 -10.76 -3.48
CA GLU A 253 -50.26 -9.71 -2.57
C GLU A 253 -50.62 -8.40 -3.31
N GLN A 254 -49.95 -8.11 -4.44
CA GLN A 254 -50.28 -6.96 -5.30
C GLN A 254 -51.43 -7.25 -6.29
N GLY A 255 -52.05 -8.44 -6.22
CA GLY A 255 -53.18 -8.84 -7.08
C GLY A 255 -52.79 -9.42 -8.44
N ASN A 256 -51.50 -9.69 -8.70
CA ASN A 256 -51.06 -10.36 -9.93
C ASN A 256 -51.21 -11.89 -9.81
N VAL A 257 -51.64 -12.54 -10.90
CA VAL A 257 -51.86 -14.00 -10.91
C VAL A 257 -50.54 -14.74 -11.14
N HIS A 258 -49.90 -15.14 -10.05
CA HIS A 258 -48.80 -16.10 -10.04
C HIS A 258 -49.16 -17.34 -9.20
N ASP A 259 -48.65 -18.50 -9.60
CA ASP A 259 -48.56 -19.65 -8.72
C ASP A 259 -47.37 -19.43 -7.77
N SER A 260 -47.66 -19.25 -6.48
CA SER A 260 -46.70 -18.85 -5.44
C SER A 260 -45.86 -20.01 -4.90
N GLU A 261 -46.24 -21.27 -5.12
CA GLU A 261 -45.56 -22.43 -4.54
C GLU A 261 -44.63 -23.17 -5.53
N SER A 262 -44.81 -23.00 -6.83
CA SER A 262 -43.92 -23.59 -7.84
C SER A 262 -42.60 -22.82 -8.03
N ASN A 263 -41.53 -23.54 -8.35
CA ASN A 263 -40.25 -22.97 -8.79
C ASN A 263 -40.25 -22.59 -10.29
N ASP A 264 -41.33 -22.86 -11.01
CA ASP A 264 -41.45 -22.57 -12.45
C ASP A 264 -41.57 -21.07 -12.70
N LEU A 265 -41.00 -20.62 -13.83
CA LEU A 265 -40.90 -19.19 -14.18
C LEU A 265 -42.19 -18.62 -14.81
N ASP A 266 -43.31 -19.33 -14.69
CA ASP A 266 -44.59 -18.95 -15.28
C ASP A 266 -45.19 -17.70 -14.62
N GLY A 267 -45.84 -16.88 -15.46
CA GLY A 267 -46.32 -15.53 -15.12
C GLY A 267 -45.21 -14.47 -15.05
N ILE A 268 -43.95 -14.84 -14.82
CA ILE A 268 -42.82 -13.88 -14.74
C ILE A 268 -42.46 -13.36 -16.14
N SER A 269 -42.10 -12.08 -16.25
CA SER A 269 -41.70 -11.51 -17.54
C SER A 269 -40.45 -12.21 -18.10
N SER A 270 -40.43 -12.44 -19.41
CA SER A 270 -39.35 -13.19 -20.07
C SER A 270 -37.95 -12.61 -19.85
N GLN A 271 -37.85 -11.28 -19.69
CA GLN A 271 -36.62 -10.58 -19.34
C GLN A 271 -36.13 -10.95 -17.93
N VAL A 272 -37.01 -10.93 -16.92
CA VAL A 272 -36.66 -11.27 -15.53
C VAL A 272 -36.39 -12.77 -15.39
N ALA A 273 -37.19 -13.62 -16.04
CA ALA A 273 -36.96 -15.07 -16.12
C ALA A 273 -35.59 -15.40 -16.75
N SER A 274 -35.21 -14.72 -17.84
CA SER A 274 -33.89 -14.90 -18.47
C SER A 274 -32.74 -14.37 -17.62
N ALA A 275 -32.93 -13.26 -16.90
CA ALA A 275 -31.92 -12.72 -15.99
C ALA A 275 -31.70 -13.64 -14.78
N TYR A 276 -32.79 -14.12 -14.19
CA TYR A 276 -32.78 -15.11 -13.10
C TYR A 276 -32.06 -16.40 -13.50
N LYS A 277 -32.40 -16.99 -14.65
CA LYS A 277 -31.73 -18.21 -15.12
C LYS A 277 -30.23 -18.02 -15.26
N LYS A 278 -29.79 -16.91 -15.87
CA LYS A 278 -28.35 -16.57 -16.00
C LYS A 278 -27.69 -16.39 -14.63
N ALA A 279 -28.36 -15.72 -13.69
CA ALA A 279 -27.85 -15.53 -12.34
C ALA A 279 -27.74 -16.85 -11.57
N LEU A 280 -28.70 -17.76 -11.70
CA LEU A 280 -28.68 -19.10 -11.11
C LEU A 280 -27.54 -19.97 -11.71
N GLU A 281 -27.34 -19.93 -13.03
CA GLU A 281 -26.19 -20.56 -13.69
C GLU A 281 -24.85 -19.99 -13.18
N MET A 282 -24.77 -18.66 -12.97
CA MET A 282 -23.60 -18.01 -12.37
C MET A 282 -23.40 -18.37 -10.89
N TYR A 283 -24.45 -18.56 -10.10
CA TYR A 283 -24.39 -18.99 -8.71
C TYR A 283 -23.89 -20.45 -8.60
N ASN A 284 -24.45 -21.35 -9.39
CA ASN A 284 -24.06 -22.77 -9.42
C ASN A 284 -22.59 -22.96 -9.81
N ALA A 285 -22.03 -22.09 -10.66
CA ALA A 285 -20.60 -22.08 -11.00
C ALA A 285 -19.68 -21.61 -9.85
N ARG A 286 -20.23 -21.12 -8.73
CA ARG A 286 -19.50 -20.48 -7.62
C ARG A 286 -19.74 -21.13 -6.26
N VAL A 287 -20.88 -21.80 -6.05
CA VAL A 287 -21.25 -22.40 -4.76
C VAL A 287 -20.15 -23.28 -4.16
N HIS A 288 -19.51 -24.15 -4.95
CA HIS A 288 -18.40 -25.01 -4.49
C HIS A 288 -17.06 -24.30 -4.18
N LEU A 289 -16.96 -23.00 -4.45
CA LEU A 289 -15.87 -22.15 -3.98
C LEU A 289 -16.27 -21.44 -2.68
N GLU A 290 -17.50 -20.93 -2.61
CA GLU A 290 -18.06 -20.33 -1.38
C GLU A 290 -18.09 -21.35 -0.23
N GLU A 291 -18.59 -22.56 -0.47
CA GLU A 291 -18.61 -23.68 0.50
C GLU A 291 -17.23 -24.01 1.07
N LYS A 292 -16.17 -23.86 0.27
CA LYS A 292 -14.79 -24.15 0.69
C LYS A 292 -14.16 -22.96 1.43
N ILE A 293 -14.44 -21.74 0.99
CA ILE A 293 -13.95 -20.51 1.66
C ILE A 293 -14.62 -20.34 3.04
N ALA A 294 -15.88 -20.76 3.18
CA ALA A 294 -16.62 -20.77 4.44
C ALA A 294 -16.23 -21.92 5.40
N SER A 295 -15.26 -22.77 5.04
CA SER A 295 -14.78 -23.85 5.91
C SER A 295 -13.86 -23.30 7.00
N GLN A 296 -14.17 -23.59 8.27
CA GLN A 296 -13.46 -23.02 9.42
C GLN A 296 -12.01 -23.52 9.56
N ASP A 297 -11.74 -24.75 9.10
CA ASP A 297 -10.49 -25.47 9.39
C ASP A 297 -9.36 -25.25 8.37
N ILE A 298 -9.55 -24.38 7.36
CA ILE A 298 -8.53 -24.12 6.32
C ILE A 298 -7.45 -23.14 6.79
N SER A 299 -6.20 -23.43 6.43
CA SER A 299 -5.07 -22.52 6.67
C SER A 299 -5.12 -21.29 5.75
N ASP A 300 -4.45 -20.21 6.12
CA ASP A 300 -4.42 -18.98 5.31
C ASP A 300 -3.75 -19.17 3.94
N THR A 301 -2.85 -20.15 3.82
CA THR A 301 -2.25 -20.52 2.52
C THR A 301 -3.28 -21.19 1.61
N GLU A 302 -4.14 -22.05 2.16
CA GLU A 302 -5.24 -22.69 1.41
C GLU A 302 -6.36 -21.71 1.10
N ARG A 303 -6.71 -20.83 2.06
CA ARG A 303 -7.66 -19.71 1.90
C ARG A 303 -7.20 -18.77 0.77
N LEU A 304 -5.93 -18.38 0.76
CA LEU A 304 -5.33 -17.59 -0.33
C LEU A 304 -5.41 -18.34 -1.66
N GLN A 305 -5.08 -19.63 -1.70
CA GLN A 305 -5.13 -20.43 -2.92
C GLN A 305 -6.56 -20.60 -3.47
N LEU A 306 -7.57 -20.70 -2.60
CA LEU A 306 -8.99 -20.70 -2.98
C LEU A 306 -9.41 -19.35 -3.57
N TYR A 307 -9.09 -18.24 -2.90
CA TYR A 307 -9.35 -16.90 -3.44
C TYR A 307 -8.65 -16.67 -4.78
N MET A 308 -7.38 -17.09 -4.94
CA MET A 308 -6.64 -16.99 -6.21
C MET A 308 -7.25 -17.86 -7.33
N ASN A 309 -7.95 -18.95 -7.01
CA ASN A 309 -8.68 -19.74 -7.99
C ASN A 309 -10.03 -19.10 -8.35
N TYR A 310 -10.70 -18.45 -7.38
CA TYR A 310 -11.92 -17.70 -7.60
C TYR A 310 -11.67 -16.42 -8.44
N LEU A 311 -10.59 -15.70 -8.18
CA LEU A 311 -10.17 -14.55 -8.98
C LEU A 311 -9.96 -14.91 -10.45
N LYS A 312 -9.32 -16.05 -10.75
CA LYS A 312 -9.18 -16.57 -12.13
C LYS A 312 -10.54 -16.85 -12.78
N LEU A 313 -11.50 -17.42 -12.03
CA LEU A 313 -12.85 -17.66 -12.51
C LEU A 313 -13.56 -16.33 -12.86
N GLU A 314 -13.56 -15.35 -11.95
CA GLU A 314 -14.21 -14.06 -12.20
C GLU A 314 -13.53 -13.27 -13.34
N GLN A 315 -12.19 -13.27 -13.40
CA GLN A 315 -11.43 -12.64 -14.48
C GLN A 315 -11.76 -13.26 -15.84
N SER A 316 -11.96 -14.59 -15.91
CA SER A 316 -12.40 -15.27 -17.15
C SER A 316 -13.81 -14.84 -17.60
N SER A 317 -14.64 -14.34 -16.69
CA SER A 317 -15.98 -13.81 -16.98
C SER A 317 -16.01 -12.31 -17.32
N ALA A 318 -14.84 -11.66 -17.39
CA ALA A 318 -14.64 -10.28 -17.84
C ALA A 318 -15.57 -9.22 -17.18
N THR A 319 -16.02 -9.45 -15.95
CA THR A 319 -16.97 -8.57 -15.23
C THR A 319 -16.24 -7.84 -14.08
N PRO A 320 -15.80 -6.58 -14.23
CA PRO A 320 -14.81 -6.00 -13.32
C PRO A 320 -15.27 -5.85 -11.87
N SER A 321 -16.55 -5.50 -11.65
CA SER A 321 -17.13 -5.36 -10.31
C SER A 321 -17.16 -6.66 -9.52
N ARG A 322 -17.28 -7.81 -10.19
CA ARG A 322 -17.20 -9.13 -9.53
C ARG A 322 -15.78 -9.47 -9.11
N VAL A 323 -14.81 -9.17 -9.99
CA VAL A 323 -13.38 -9.35 -9.68
C VAL A 323 -12.99 -8.44 -8.50
N GLN A 324 -13.44 -7.18 -8.48
CA GLN A 324 -13.25 -6.27 -7.35
C GLN A 324 -13.82 -6.85 -6.05
N VAL A 325 -15.09 -7.30 -6.03
CA VAL A 325 -15.70 -7.85 -4.82
C VAL A 325 -14.98 -9.11 -4.31
N VAL A 326 -14.40 -9.95 -5.18
CA VAL A 326 -13.58 -11.09 -4.72
C VAL A 326 -12.21 -10.64 -4.18
N TYR A 327 -11.55 -9.63 -4.76
CA TYR A 327 -10.34 -9.04 -4.16
C TYR A 327 -10.63 -8.37 -2.81
N GLU A 328 -11.71 -7.58 -2.71
CA GLU A 328 -12.12 -6.87 -1.48
C GLU A 328 -12.45 -7.84 -0.34
N ARG A 329 -13.08 -9.00 -0.64
CA ARG A 329 -13.23 -10.08 0.33
C ARG A 329 -11.88 -10.67 0.74
N ALA A 330 -11.02 -10.98 -0.23
CA ALA A 330 -9.74 -11.62 0.04
C ALA A 330 -8.80 -10.74 0.90
N ILE A 331 -8.78 -9.42 0.70
CA ILE A 331 -7.98 -8.49 1.52
C ILE A 331 -8.60 -8.18 2.89
N THR A 332 -9.89 -8.44 3.10
CA THR A 332 -10.50 -8.40 4.44
C THR A 332 -10.12 -9.63 5.26
N GLU A 333 -10.04 -10.81 4.64
CA GLU A 333 -9.58 -12.04 5.29
C GLU A 333 -8.06 -12.11 5.45
N LEU A 334 -7.29 -11.62 4.47
CA LEU A 334 -5.82 -11.75 4.40
C LEU A 334 -5.13 -10.36 4.24
N PRO A 335 -5.35 -9.42 5.17
CA PRO A 335 -4.97 -8.00 5.02
C PRO A 335 -3.47 -7.76 4.86
N ILE A 336 -2.62 -8.61 5.42
CA ILE A 336 -1.14 -8.48 5.33
C ILE A 336 -0.52 -9.17 4.11
N SER A 337 -1.34 -9.70 3.17
CA SER A 337 -0.83 -10.37 1.97
C SER A 337 -0.36 -9.38 0.91
N SER A 338 0.95 -9.09 0.89
CA SER A 338 1.58 -8.18 -0.08
C SER A 338 1.33 -8.56 -1.54
N ASP A 339 1.36 -9.86 -1.86
CA ASP A 339 1.12 -10.36 -3.22
C ASP A 339 -0.32 -10.12 -3.68
N LEU A 340 -1.29 -10.26 -2.77
CA LEU A 340 -2.70 -10.00 -3.05
C LEU A 340 -2.96 -8.51 -3.30
N TRP A 341 -2.38 -7.61 -2.49
CA TRP A 341 -2.45 -6.17 -2.73
C TRP A 341 -1.75 -5.74 -4.02
N LEU A 342 -0.59 -6.32 -4.32
CA LEU A 342 0.13 -6.07 -5.57
C LEU A 342 -0.65 -6.54 -6.78
N ASP A 343 -1.22 -7.75 -6.77
CA ASP A 343 -2.04 -8.25 -7.89
C ASP A 343 -3.34 -7.45 -8.04
N TYR A 344 -4.04 -7.14 -6.93
CA TYR A 344 -5.25 -6.33 -6.96
C TYR A 344 -4.99 -4.95 -7.56
N THR A 345 -3.98 -4.23 -7.05
CA THR A 345 -3.65 -2.89 -7.56
C THR A 345 -3.16 -2.91 -9.01
N ARG A 346 -2.36 -3.91 -9.42
CA ARG A 346 -1.97 -4.14 -10.83
C ARG A 346 -3.18 -4.48 -11.72
N TYR A 347 -4.21 -5.15 -11.20
CA TYR A 347 -5.47 -5.40 -11.91
C TYR A 347 -6.29 -4.11 -12.10
N LEU A 348 -6.41 -3.28 -11.06
CA LEU A 348 -7.10 -1.99 -11.13
C LEU A 348 -6.42 -1.04 -12.14
N ASP A 349 -5.08 -0.92 -12.08
CA ASP A 349 -4.22 -0.15 -13.01
C ASP A 349 -4.47 -0.50 -14.50
N ARG A 350 -4.89 -1.75 -14.79
CA ARG A 350 -5.13 -2.26 -16.15
C ARG A 350 -6.58 -2.13 -16.62
N THR A 351 -7.54 -2.12 -15.70
CA THR A 351 -8.98 -2.31 -16.03
C THR A 351 -9.85 -1.09 -15.78
N LEU A 352 -9.42 -0.16 -14.91
CA LEU A 352 -10.22 0.99 -14.51
C LEU A 352 -9.58 2.31 -14.91
N LYS A 353 -10.43 3.31 -15.17
CA LYS A 353 -10.04 4.69 -15.52
C LYS A 353 -10.48 5.71 -14.46
N VAL A 354 -10.98 5.23 -13.31
CA VAL A 354 -11.54 6.06 -12.23
C VAL A 354 -10.48 6.23 -11.14
N GLY A 355 -9.63 7.27 -11.29
CA GLY A 355 -8.45 7.50 -10.45
C GLY A 355 -8.73 7.43 -8.95
N ASN A 356 -9.84 8.01 -8.47
CA ASN A 356 -10.19 8.04 -7.05
C ASN A 356 -10.35 6.63 -6.44
N ILE A 357 -10.87 5.66 -7.19
CA ILE A 357 -11.03 4.27 -6.72
C ILE A 357 -9.67 3.57 -6.66
N VAL A 358 -8.82 3.81 -7.65
CA VAL A 358 -7.47 3.21 -7.69
C VAL A 358 -6.61 3.76 -6.55
N SER A 359 -6.65 5.08 -6.33
CA SER A 359 -5.92 5.74 -5.25
C SER A 359 -6.44 5.40 -3.84
N SER A 360 -7.75 5.15 -3.65
CA SER A 360 -8.24 4.69 -2.34
C SER A 360 -7.76 3.28 -2.00
N VAL A 361 -7.72 2.37 -2.99
CA VAL A 361 -7.13 1.03 -2.80
C VAL A 361 -5.63 1.11 -2.53
N TYR A 362 -4.87 1.95 -3.23
CA TYR A 362 -3.45 2.16 -2.91
C TYR A 362 -3.22 2.75 -1.50
N SER A 363 -4.09 3.65 -1.04
CA SER A 363 -4.06 4.18 0.34
C SER A 363 -4.25 3.08 1.40
N ARG A 364 -5.20 2.16 1.16
CA ARG A 364 -5.44 1.00 2.02
C ARG A 364 -4.31 -0.03 1.94
N ALA A 365 -3.75 -0.26 0.74
CA ALA A 365 -2.63 -1.18 0.51
C ALA A 365 -1.35 -0.72 1.23
N THR A 366 -1.03 0.57 1.15
CA THR A 366 0.15 1.16 1.81
C THR A 366 -0.01 1.31 3.33
N LYS A 367 -1.25 1.34 3.85
CA LYS A 367 -1.55 1.21 5.28
C LYS A 367 -1.44 -0.24 5.80
N ASN A 368 -1.71 -1.22 4.95
CA ASN A 368 -1.67 -2.66 5.28
C ASN A 368 -0.28 -3.29 5.15
N CYS A 369 0.45 -2.96 4.09
CA CYS A 369 1.77 -3.49 3.79
C CYS A 369 2.79 -2.35 3.61
N PRO A 370 3.00 -1.48 4.63
CA PRO A 370 3.87 -0.31 4.53
C PRO A 370 5.33 -0.65 4.18
N TRP A 371 5.79 -1.87 4.46
CA TRP A 371 7.14 -2.38 4.14
C TRP A 371 7.36 -2.77 2.65
N ILE A 372 6.36 -2.56 1.77
CA ILE A 372 6.46 -2.91 0.33
C ILE A 372 6.60 -1.63 -0.51
N ALA A 373 7.82 -1.31 -0.95
CA ALA A 373 8.09 -0.08 -1.70
C ALA A 373 7.36 -0.01 -3.05
N GLU A 374 7.13 -1.14 -3.74
CA GLU A 374 6.39 -1.14 -5.02
C GLU A 374 4.96 -0.59 -4.86
N LEU A 375 4.30 -0.81 -3.71
CA LEU A 375 2.97 -0.23 -3.46
C LEU A 375 3.04 1.30 -3.34
N TRP A 376 4.06 1.84 -2.68
CA TRP A 376 4.27 3.29 -2.58
C TRP A 376 4.64 3.93 -3.92
N VAL A 377 5.58 3.34 -4.67
CA VAL A 377 5.95 3.78 -6.03
C VAL A 377 4.73 3.82 -6.93
N ARG A 378 3.91 2.76 -6.92
CA ARG A 378 2.66 2.70 -7.68
C ARG A 378 1.61 3.70 -7.21
N TYR A 379 1.50 3.94 -5.91
CA TYR A 379 0.56 4.92 -5.36
C TYR A 379 0.90 6.34 -5.86
N LEU A 380 2.18 6.74 -5.81
CA LEU A 380 2.65 8.02 -6.35
C LEU A 380 2.33 8.16 -7.85
N LEU A 381 2.52 7.09 -8.64
CA LEU A 381 2.16 7.06 -10.06
C LEU A 381 0.64 7.07 -10.31
N SER A 382 -0.17 6.46 -9.44
CA SER A 382 -1.64 6.51 -9.49
C SER A 382 -2.15 7.92 -9.24
N LEU A 383 -1.60 8.59 -8.21
CA LEU A 383 -1.90 9.99 -7.90
C LEU A 383 -1.51 10.92 -9.04
N GLU A 384 -0.34 10.72 -9.66
CA GLU A 384 0.08 11.49 -10.83
C GLU A 384 -0.88 11.32 -12.02
N ARG A 385 -1.28 10.07 -12.35
CA ARG A 385 -2.28 9.77 -13.40
C ARG A 385 -3.67 10.34 -13.08
N GLY A 386 -4.02 10.42 -11.79
CA GLY A 386 -5.24 11.05 -11.29
C GLY A 386 -5.20 12.58 -11.25
N HIS A 387 -4.08 13.20 -11.68
CA HIS A 387 -3.83 14.65 -11.57
C HIS A 387 -3.93 15.19 -10.13
N ALA A 388 -3.54 14.38 -9.15
CA ALA A 388 -3.48 14.75 -7.74
C ALA A 388 -2.63 16.00 -7.48
N SER A 389 -2.93 16.69 -6.39
CA SER A 389 -2.22 17.92 -6.04
C SER A 389 -0.75 17.63 -5.69
N GLU A 390 0.13 18.60 -5.94
CA GLU A 390 1.56 18.43 -5.62
C GLU A 390 1.79 18.23 -4.10
N LYS A 391 1.00 18.90 -3.27
CA LYS A 391 0.96 18.71 -1.81
C LYS A 391 0.61 17.27 -1.39
N GLU A 392 -0.29 16.62 -2.12
CA GLU A 392 -0.77 15.27 -1.83
C GLU A 392 0.25 14.20 -2.24
N ILE A 393 0.86 14.34 -3.42
CA ILE A 393 1.98 13.47 -3.84
C ILE A 393 3.17 13.63 -2.88
N ALA A 394 3.50 14.86 -2.47
CA ALA A 394 4.55 15.10 -1.48
C ALA A 394 4.24 14.45 -0.12
N ALA A 395 3.00 14.56 0.39
CA ALA A 395 2.62 13.94 1.66
C ALA A 395 2.70 12.41 1.64
N VAL A 396 2.33 11.77 0.53
CA VAL A 396 2.48 10.30 0.36
C VAL A 396 3.95 9.91 0.21
N PHE A 397 4.75 10.71 -0.48
CA PHE A 397 6.20 10.49 -0.61
C PHE A 397 6.91 10.57 0.74
N GLU A 398 6.73 11.63 1.51
CA GLU A 398 7.36 11.76 2.85
C GLU A 398 6.87 10.64 3.79
N LYS A 399 5.59 10.22 3.73
CA LYS A 399 5.11 9.07 4.51
C LYS A 399 5.81 7.76 4.10
N SER A 400 6.12 7.56 2.82
CA SER A 400 6.86 6.38 2.35
C SER A 400 8.30 6.32 2.90
N LEU A 401 8.96 7.47 3.11
CA LEU A 401 10.32 7.52 3.68
C LEU A 401 10.39 7.17 5.17
N LEU A 402 9.25 7.21 5.88
CA LEU A 402 9.12 6.75 7.28
C LEU A 402 8.96 5.23 7.40
N CYS A 403 8.77 4.52 6.29
CA CYS A 403 8.59 3.07 6.26
C CYS A 403 9.95 2.34 6.21
N THR A 404 9.97 1.07 6.65
CA THR A 404 11.14 0.19 6.61
C THR A 404 11.07 -0.78 5.43
N PHE A 405 11.82 -0.51 4.37
CA PHE A 405 11.93 -1.39 3.19
C PHE A 405 13.06 -2.41 3.33
N SER A 406 13.08 -3.43 2.45
CA SER A 406 14.04 -4.53 2.54
C SER A 406 15.43 -4.15 2.03
N THR A 407 15.51 -3.17 1.13
CA THR A 407 16.73 -2.76 0.43
C THR A 407 16.82 -1.24 0.29
N LEU A 408 18.01 -0.72 0.00
CA LEU A 408 18.24 0.70 -0.24
C LEU A 408 17.87 1.13 -1.67
N ASP A 409 17.87 0.20 -2.62
CA ASP A 409 17.44 0.44 -3.99
C ASP A 409 15.92 0.72 -4.09
N GLU A 410 15.12 0.19 -3.16
CA GLU A 410 13.70 0.54 -3.00
C GLU A 410 13.48 2.02 -2.63
N TYR A 411 14.26 2.57 -1.70
CA TYR A 411 14.23 4.01 -1.40
C TYR A 411 14.73 4.84 -2.59
N LEU A 412 15.77 4.37 -3.29
CA LEU A 412 16.28 5.01 -4.50
C LEU A 412 15.20 5.08 -5.60
N ASP A 413 14.46 4.01 -5.86
CA ASP A 413 13.38 4.00 -6.84
C ASP A 413 12.20 4.92 -6.43
N LEU A 414 11.94 5.11 -5.12
CA LEU A 414 11.02 6.14 -4.62
C LEU A 414 11.52 7.57 -4.89
N PHE A 415 12.78 7.89 -4.56
CA PHE A 415 13.39 9.19 -4.86
C PHE A 415 13.41 9.48 -6.37
N LEU A 416 13.74 8.49 -7.19
CA LEU A 416 13.71 8.61 -8.66
C LEU A 416 12.28 8.84 -9.16
N THR A 417 11.29 8.07 -8.68
CA THR A 417 9.86 8.26 -9.03
C THR A 417 9.38 9.67 -8.68
N ARG A 418 9.78 10.19 -7.52
CA ARG A 418 9.45 11.53 -7.04
C ARG A 418 10.01 12.63 -7.95
N VAL A 419 11.30 12.55 -8.31
CA VAL A 419 11.92 13.44 -9.31
C VAL A 419 11.20 13.36 -10.66
N ASP A 420 10.82 12.15 -11.08
CA ASP A 420 10.23 11.92 -12.38
C ASP A 420 8.84 12.55 -12.53
N GLY A 421 8.03 12.53 -11.47
CA GLY A 421 6.74 13.23 -11.41
C GLY A 421 6.91 14.75 -11.46
N LEU A 422 7.84 15.31 -10.67
CA LEU A 422 8.16 16.76 -10.72
C LEU A 422 8.62 17.19 -12.13
N ARG A 423 9.45 16.38 -12.79
CA ARG A 423 9.89 16.62 -14.18
C ARG A 423 8.74 16.60 -15.19
N ARG A 424 7.77 15.71 -15.02
CA ARG A 424 6.57 15.65 -15.87
C ARG A 424 5.64 16.84 -15.64
N ARG A 425 5.53 17.35 -14.40
CA ARG A 425 4.85 18.62 -14.10
C ARG A 425 5.46 19.80 -14.86
N ILE A 426 6.80 19.98 -14.84
CA ILE A 426 7.51 21.04 -15.59
C ILE A 426 7.15 21.04 -17.09
N SER A 427 6.93 19.87 -17.68
CA SER A 427 6.58 19.75 -19.10
C SER A 427 5.14 20.20 -19.42
N SER A 428 4.37 20.57 -18.40
CA SER A 428 2.93 20.86 -18.45
C SER A 428 2.55 22.21 -17.81
N SER A 429 3.50 22.93 -17.20
CA SER A 429 3.25 24.09 -16.33
C SER A 429 3.69 25.43 -16.92
N GLY A 430 3.46 26.53 -16.18
CA GLY A 430 3.93 27.86 -16.54
C GLY A 430 5.30 28.21 -15.95
N LYS A 431 6.05 29.11 -16.59
CA LYS A 431 7.45 29.49 -16.26
C LYS A 431 7.81 29.70 -14.78
N ILE A 432 6.88 30.12 -13.94
CA ILE A 432 7.10 30.33 -12.49
C ILE A 432 7.00 28.99 -11.74
N GLU A 433 6.02 28.16 -12.08
CA GLU A 433 5.87 26.80 -11.58
C GLU A 433 7.03 25.92 -12.07
N ASP A 434 7.50 26.11 -13.31
CA ASP A 434 8.70 25.46 -13.84
C ASP A 434 9.92 25.71 -12.95
N GLN A 435 10.12 26.96 -12.49
CA GLN A 435 11.22 27.32 -11.60
C GLN A 435 11.08 26.67 -10.21
N LEU A 436 9.87 26.68 -9.65
CA LEU A 436 9.58 26.04 -8.35
C LEU A 436 9.77 24.51 -8.41
N ASN A 437 9.24 23.86 -9.44
CA ASN A 437 9.40 22.42 -9.65
C ASN A 437 10.87 22.04 -9.88
N ASN A 438 11.66 22.87 -10.60
CA ASN A 438 13.11 22.66 -10.73
C ASN A 438 13.84 22.76 -9.38
N GLN A 439 13.45 23.70 -8.50
CA GLN A 439 13.99 23.77 -7.15
C GLN A 439 13.62 22.51 -6.34
N MET A 440 12.36 22.06 -6.39
CA MET A 440 11.92 20.83 -5.73
C MET A 440 12.67 19.58 -6.24
N ILE A 441 13.04 19.51 -7.52
CA ILE A 441 13.90 18.44 -8.06
C ILE A 441 15.29 18.48 -7.42
N ARG A 442 15.93 19.65 -7.36
CA ARG A 442 17.24 19.85 -6.71
C ARG A 442 17.21 19.46 -5.23
N GLU A 443 16.14 19.84 -4.51
CA GLU A 443 15.92 19.50 -3.11
C GLU A 443 15.69 17.99 -2.92
N THR A 444 14.90 17.36 -3.80
CA THR A 444 14.67 15.90 -3.78
C THR A 444 15.96 15.12 -4.02
N PHE A 445 16.77 15.50 -5.03
CA PHE A 445 18.06 14.86 -5.27
C PHE A 445 19.05 15.06 -4.12
N LYS A 446 19.05 16.25 -3.48
CA LYS A 446 19.87 16.47 -2.29
C LYS A 446 19.42 15.59 -1.13
N HIS A 447 18.12 15.48 -0.87
CA HIS A 447 17.59 14.57 0.15
C HIS A 447 17.99 13.11 -0.14
N ALA A 448 17.87 12.66 -1.39
CA ALA A 448 18.33 11.34 -1.82
C ALA A 448 19.84 11.13 -1.60
N SER A 449 20.67 12.13 -1.95
CA SER A 449 22.12 12.16 -1.68
C SER A 449 22.42 12.00 -0.20
N ASP A 450 21.81 12.82 0.64
CA ASP A 450 22.12 12.91 2.06
C ASP A 450 21.61 11.67 2.84
N TYR A 451 20.52 11.05 2.38
CA TYR A 451 19.95 9.81 2.93
C TYR A 451 20.70 8.54 2.46
N LEU A 452 20.99 8.40 1.16
CA LEU A 452 21.50 7.16 0.58
C LEU A 452 23.04 7.05 0.58
N SER A 453 23.76 8.15 0.43
CA SER A 453 25.24 8.12 0.28
C SER A 453 26.03 7.52 1.47
N PRO A 454 25.57 7.54 2.73
CA PRO A 454 26.26 6.84 3.82
C PRO A 454 26.29 5.31 3.64
N HIS A 455 25.31 4.76 2.92
CA HIS A 455 25.09 3.32 2.79
C HIS A 455 25.41 2.78 1.38
N LEU A 456 25.08 3.53 0.32
CA LEU A 456 25.26 3.14 -1.09
C LEU A 456 26.62 3.56 -1.69
N LYS A 457 27.67 3.69 -0.87
CA LYS A 457 29.00 4.12 -1.32
C LYS A 457 29.65 3.12 -2.29
N ASN A 458 30.12 3.62 -3.44
CA ASN A 458 30.66 2.82 -4.56
C ASN A 458 29.64 1.79 -5.13
N THR A 459 28.37 2.17 -5.27
CA THR A 459 27.34 1.34 -5.91
C THR A 459 26.85 1.94 -7.23
N GLU A 460 26.35 1.08 -8.13
CA GLU A 460 25.70 1.48 -9.37
C GLU A 460 24.39 2.26 -9.13
N GLY A 461 23.64 1.94 -8.06
CA GLY A 461 22.45 2.69 -7.67
C GLY A 461 22.76 4.17 -7.37
N LEU A 462 23.85 4.44 -6.64
CA LEU A 462 24.25 5.82 -6.38
C LEU A 462 24.81 6.52 -7.63
N LEU A 463 25.50 5.79 -8.52
CA LEU A 463 25.90 6.33 -9.83
C LEU A 463 24.68 6.76 -10.65
N ARG A 464 23.67 5.89 -10.78
CA ARG A 464 22.39 6.12 -11.46
C ARG A 464 21.67 7.39 -10.96
N LEU A 465 21.73 7.66 -9.66
CA LEU A 465 21.14 8.87 -9.04
C LEU A 465 21.86 10.16 -9.49
N TYR A 466 23.19 10.22 -9.37
CA TYR A 466 23.95 11.44 -9.65
C TYR A 466 24.09 11.70 -11.16
N ASP A 467 24.22 10.66 -11.98
CA ASP A 467 24.20 10.78 -13.44
C ASP A 467 22.86 11.40 -13.91
N TYR A 468 21.73 10.96 -13.33
CA TYR A 468 20.42 11.53 -13.65
C TYR A 468 20.28 12.98 -13.14
N TRP A 469 20.80 13.28 -11.95
CA TRP A 469 20.82 14.65 -11.42
C TRP A 469 21.58 15.61 -12.34
N ALA A 470 22.84 15.30 -12.68
CA ALA A 470 23.65 16.15 -13.57
C ALA A 470 23.00 16.31 -14.97
N HIS A 471 22.34 15.26 -15.47
CA HIS A 471 21.59 15.31 -16.72
C HIS A 471 20.39 16.28 -16.68
N LEU A 472 19.67 16.36 -15.55
CA LEU A 472 18.58 17.32 -15.37
C LEU A 472 19.08 18.75 -15.08
N GLU A 473 20.22 18.91 -14.41
CA GLU A 473 20.87 20.23 -14.27
C GLU A 473 21.22 20.84 -15.64
N ILE A 474 21.70 20.01 -16.58
CA ILE A 474 21.96 20.45 -17.97
C ILE A 474 20.65 20.71 -18.73
N LYS A 475 19.71 19.75 -18.74
CA LYS A 475 18.53 19.82 -19.62
C LYS A 475 17.46 20.81 -19.16
N LEU A 476 17.22 20.90 -17.85
CA LEU A 476 16.16 21.74 -17.27
C LEU A 476 16.74 23.02 -16.66
N GLY A 477 17.73 22.87 -15.76
CA GLY A 477 18.39 24.00 -15.10
C GLY A 477 19.26 24.86 -16.03
N LYS A 478 19.79 24.25 -17.11
CA LYS A 478 20.80 24.82 -18.02
C LYS A 478 22.07 25.28 -17.29
N ASP A 479 22.39 24.58 -16.21
CA ASP A 479 23.41 24.94 -15.24
C ASP A 479 24.56 23.92 -15.25
N LEU A 480 25.51 24.14 -16.16
CA LEU A 480 26.73 23.35 -16.27
C LEU A 480 27.57 23.40 -14.99
N SER A 481 27.50 24.49 -14.22
CA SER A 481 28.25 24.62 -12.97
C SER A 481 27.66 23.71 -11.88
N ALA A 482 26.33 23.64 -11.78
CA ALA A 482 25.66 22.66 -10.91
C ALA A 482 25.94 21.23 -11.36
N ALA A 483 25.83 20.91 -12.65
CA ALA A 483 26.10 19.55 -13.18
C ALA A 483 27.53 19.08 -12.87
N ARG A 484 28.54 19.94 -13.06
CA ARG A 484 29.93 19.68 -12.62
C ARG A 484 30.04 19.52 -11.11
N GLY A 485 29.33 20.35 -10.33
CA GLY A 485 29.26 20.24 -8.87
C GLY A 485 28.68 18.91 -8.37
N VAL A 486 27.65 18.38 -9.05
CA VAL A 486 27.06 17.06 -8.79
C VAL A 486 28.09 15.96 -9.03
N PHE A 487 28.78 15.97 -10.17
CA PHE A 487 29.85 14.99 -10.47
C PHE A 487 31.05 15.10 -9.51
N GLU A 488 31.51 16.30 -9.16
CA GLU A 488 32.56 16.48 -8.13
C GLU A 488 32.09 16.11 -6.71
N SER A 489 30.77 16.00 -6.48
CA SER A 489 30.22 15.42 -5.25
C SER A 489 30.25 13.89 -5.32
N LEU A 490 29.74 13.30 -6.41
CA LEU A 490 29.79 11.86 -6.67
C LEU A 490 31.22 11.31 -6.54
N LEU A 491 32.22 11.98 -7.11
CA LEU A 491 33.62 11.54 -7.05
C LEU A 491 34.28 11.60 -5.66
N LYS A 492 33.67 12.26 -4.67
CA LYS A 492 34.09 12.14 -3.25
C LYS A 492 33.59 10.85 -2.61
N ILE A 493 32.46 10.33 -3.08
CA ILE A 493 31.77 9.16 -2.53
C ILE A 493 32.19 7.89 -3.31
N CYS A 494 31.97 7.90 -4.62
CA CYS A 494 32.19 6.79 -5.55
C CYS A 494 33.48 6.91 -6.38
N GLY A 495 34.42 7.80 -6.02
CA GLY A 495 35.66 8.05 -6.79
C GLY A 495 36.64 6.88 -6.90
N SER A 496 36.30 5.71 -6.32
CA SER A 496 36.99 4.41 -6.46
C SER A 496 36.31 3.44 -7.43
N MET A 497 35.15 3.79 -7.99
CA MET A 497 34.59 3.19 -9.21
C MET A 497 35.20 3.88 -10.43
N PHE A 498 35.52 3.15 -11.51
CA PHE A 498 35.96 3.78 -12.77
C PHE A 498 34.76 4.40 -13.51
N GLU A 499 33.60 3.79 -13.34
CA GLU A 499 32.31 4.10 -13.94
C GLU A 499 31.87 5.53 -13.62
N ALA A 500 32.02 5.95 -12.35
CA ALA A 500 31.70 7.31 -11.91
C ALA A 500 32.57 8.41 -12.55
N TRP A 501 33.82 8.09 -12.93
CA TRP A 501 34.64 9.00 -13.71
C TRP A 501 34.26 8.97 -15.20
N LYS A 502 33.92 7.79 -15.71
CA LYS A 502 33.50 7.58 -17.10
C LYS A 502 32.21 8.35 -17.43
N SER A 503 31.22 8.37 -16.54
CA SER A 503 30.00 9.18 -16.72
C SER A 503 30.29 10.69 -16.75
N TYR A 504 31.16 11.19 -15.86
CA TYR A 504 31.55 12.61 -15.87
C TYR A 504 32.31 12.99 -17.16
N ILE A 505 33.24 12.13 -17.59
CA ILE A 505 33.98 12.30 -18.85
C ILE A 505 33.02 12.29 -20.05
N ALA A 506 32.04 11.37 -20.08
CA ALA A 506 31.05 11.30 -21.14
C ALA A 506 30.21 12.58 -21.23
N MET A 507 29.75 13.14 -20.10
CA MET A 507 29.04 14.42 -20.05
C MET A 507 29.84 15.57 -20.68
N GLU A 508 31.14 15.69 -20.37
CA GLU A 508 31.97 16.75 -20.97
C GLU A 508 32.25 16.51 -22.46
N ILE A 509 32.35 15.26 -22.92
CA ILE A 509 32.49 14.92 -24.34
C ILE A 509 31.20 15.22 -25.12
N GLU A 510 30.03 14.84 -24.59
CA GLU A 510 28.72 15.11 -25.20
C GLU A 510 28.44 16.61 -25.35
N LEU A 511 28.96 17.43 -24.45
CA LEU A 511 28.91 18.90 -24.53
C LEU A 511 30.05 19.53 -25.35
N GLY A 512 31.00 18.74 -25.85
CA GLY A 512 32.14 19.22 -26.65
C GLY A 512 33.28 19.86 -25.86
N HIS A 513 33.27 19.79 -24.52
CA HIS A 513 34.31 20.34 -23.64
C HIS A 513 35.55 19.41 -23.54
N ILE A 514 36.13 19.08 -24.70
CA ILE A 514 37.23 18.11 -24.83
C ILE A 514 38.41 18.42 -23.88
N ASN A 515 38.73 19.69 -23.65
CA ASN A 515 39.82 20.07 -22.73
C ASN A 515 39.53 19.71 -21.26
N GLU A 516 38.27 19.81 -20.82
CA GLU A 516 37.86 19.41 -19.47
C GLU A 516 37.78 17.89 -19.35
N ALA A 517 37.25 17.20 -20.36
CA ALA A 517 37.30 15.74 -20.45
C ALA A 517 38.75 15.21 -20.35
N ARG A 518 39.70 15.86 -21.04
CA ARG A 518 41.14 15.57 -20.97
C ARG A 518 41.74 15.84 -19.58
N ALA A 519 41.30 16.91 -18.90
CA ALA A 519 41.72 17.19 -17.53
C ALA A 519 41.19 16.14 -16.53
N ILE A 520 39.93 15.73 -16.68
CA ILE A 520 39.31 14.67 -15.86
C ILE A 520 39.99 13.33 -16.14
N PHE A 521 40.31 12.98 -17.39
CA PHE A 521 41.12 11.79 -17.72
C PHE A 521 42.47 11.79 -17.00
N LYS A 522 43.22 12.89 -17.04
CA LYS A 522 44.53 13.03 -16.35
C LYS A 522 44.39 12.91 -14.82
N ARG A 523 43.30 13.44 -14.24
CA ARG A 523 42.98 13.31 -12.81
C ARG A 523 42.56 11.88 -12.43
N CYS A 524 41.76 11.23 -13.27
CA CYS A 524 41.29 9.86 -13.13
C CYS A 524 42.45 8.86 -13.25
N TYR A 525 43.35 9.05 -14.21
CA TYR A 525 44.56 8.23 -14.40
C TYR A 525 45.43 8.19 -13.13
N SER A 526 45.42 9.24 -12.32
CA SER A 526 46.16 9.26 -11.05
C SER A 526 45.61 8.30 -9.97
N LYS A 527 44.45 7.66 -10.20
CA LYS A 527 43.86 6.65 -9.31
C LYS A 527 44.36 5.23 -9.65
N ARG A 528 44.07 4.30 -8.74
CA ARG A 528 44.12 2.84 -8.94
C ARG A 528 42.72 2.30 -8.67
N PHE A 529 42.19 1.54 -9.61
CA PHE A 529 40.87 0.89 -9.57
C PHE A 529 41.04 -0.62 -9.45
N PRO A 530 40.10 -1.32 -8.78
CA PRO A 530 40.11 -2.78 -8.67
C PRO A 530 39.82 -3.46 -10.03
N GLY A 531 40.10 -4.77 -10.11
CA GLY A 531 39.83 -5.57 -11.30
C GLY A 531 40.55 -5.06 -12.55
N THR A 532 39.83 -4.97 -13.66
CA THR A 532 40.34 -4.43 -14.93
C THR A 532 40.36 -2.90 -14.98
N GLY A 533 39.68 -2.19 -14.07
CA GLY A 533 39.48 -0.73 -14.19
C GLY A 533 40.75 0.12 -14.29
N SER A 534 41.88 -0.38 -13.76
CA SER A 534 43.20 0.26 -13.90
C SER A 534 43.84 0.13 -15.30
N GLU A 535 43.39 -0.85 -16.08
CA GLU A 535 43.70 -1.09 -17.49
C GLU A 535 42.61 -0.48 -18.40
N ASP A 536 41.33 -0.59 -18.05
CA ASP A 536 40.22 -0.05 -18.84
C ASP A 536 40.32 1.48 -19.00
N ILE A 537 40.76 2.19 -17.96
CA ILE A 537 41.08 3.63 -18.03
C ILE A 537 42.23 3.94 -18.99
N CYS A 538 43.24 3.07 -19.04
CA CYS A 538 44.41 3.25 -19.88
C CYS A 538 44.02 3.15 -21.35
N HIS A 539 43.25 2.11 -21.71
CA HIS A 539 42.70 1.95 -23.05
C HIS A 539 41.68 3.06 -23.39
N SER A 540 40.86 3.48 -22.43
CA SER A 540 39.87 4.56 -22.62
C SER A 540 40.51 5.93 -22.87
N TRP A 541 41.61 6.28 -22.18
CA TRP A 541 42.33 7.53 -22.42
C TRP A 541 43.02 7.51 -23.79
N LEU A 542 43.68 6.40 -24.16
CA LEU A 542 44.24 6.24 -25.51
C LEU A 542 43.17 6.32 -26.60
N ARG A 543 41.96 5.80 -26.35
CA ARG A 543 40.83 5.94 -27.28
C ARG A 543 40.38 7.40 -27.39
N PHE A 544 40.23 8.10 -26.27
CA PHE A 544 39.82 9.50 -26.26
C PHE A 544 40.81 10.40 -27.04
N GLU A 545 42.12 10.26 -26.86
CA GLU A 545 43.08 11.07 -27.63
C GLU A 545 43.15 10.68 -29.11
N ARG A 546 42.73 9.46 -29.50
CA ARG A 546 42.54 9.08 -30.93
C ARG A 546 41.28 9.69 -31.55
N GLU A 547 40.23 9.91 -30.76
CA GLU A 547 38.94 10.44 -31.23
C GLU A 547 38.89 11.99 -31.17
N PHE A 548 39.60 12.62 -30.22
CA PHE A 548 39.50 14.06 -29.93
C PHE A 548 40.85 14.76 -29.61
N GLY A 549 41.99 14.08 -29.75
CA GLY A 549 43.32 14.62 -29.48
C GLY A 549 44.10 15.03 -30.73
N MET A 550 45.14 15.82 -30.53
CA MET A 550 46.20 15.98 -31.54
C MET A 550 47.21 14.84 -31.42
N LEU A 551 48.07 14.64 -32.43
CA LEU A 551 49.13 13.62 -32.38
C LEU A 551 50.02 13.77 -31.13
N GLU A 552 50.32 15.01 -30.74
CA GLU A 552 51.10 15.33 -29.54
C GLU A 552 50.39 14.91 -28.22
N ASP A 553 49.06 15.06 -28.13
CA ASP A 553 48.29 14.56 -26.98
C ASP A 553 48.26 13.02 -26.94
N PHE A 554 48.10 12.39 -28.11
CA PHE A 554 48.10 10.93 -28.23
C PHE A 554 49.46 10.33 -27.88
N ASP A 555 50.56 10.88 -28.39
CA ASP A 555 51.93 10.44 -28.07
C ASP A 555 52.25 10.66 -26.58
N HIS A 556 51.77 11.75 -25.98
CA HIS A 556 51.88 11.96 -24.53
C HIS A 556 51.10 10.91 -23.73
N ALA A 557 49.86 10.62 -24.12
CA ALA A 557 49.06 9.58 -23.48
C ALA A 557 49.71 8.20 -23.66
N LEU A 558 50.25 7.88 -24.84
CA LEU A 558 50.98 6.64 -25.12
C LEU A 558 52.22 6.51 -24.23
N GLN A 559 53.00 7.58 -24.06
CA GLN A 559 54.16 7.61 -23.17
C GLN A 559 53.78 7.39 -21.69
N LYS A 560 52.59 7.84 -21.27
CA LYS A 560 52.08 7.65 -19.89
C LYS A 560 51.41 6.31 -19.67
N VAL A 561 50.72 5.77 -20.66
CA VAL A 561 49.89 4.56 -20.54
C VAL A 561 50.76 3.31 -20.66
N THR A 562 51.43 3.11 -21.79
CA THR A 562 52.84 2.66 -21.88
C THR A 562 53.30 1.71 -20.76
N PRO A 563 54.28 2.13 -19.91
CA PRO A 563 54.82 1.30 -18.82
C PRO A 563 53.80 0.80 -17.78
N ARG A 564 52.62 1.43 -17.65
CA ARG A 564 51.59 1.00 -16.70
C ARG A 564 50.77 -0.19 -17.21
N LEU A 565 50.54 -0.27 -18.52
CA LEU A 565 49.94 -1.49 -19.09
C LEU A 565 50.90 -2.68 -18.94
N GLU A 566 52.19 -2.45 -19.14
CA GLU A 566 53.26 -3.44 -18.90
C GLU A 566 53.32 -3.86 -17.41
N GLU A 567 53.29 -2.90 -16.47
CA GLU A 567 53.20 -3.15 -15.02
C GLU A 567 51.99 -4.04 -14.66
N LEU A 568 50.80 -3.69 -15.15
CA LEU A 568 49.55 -4.43 -14.88
C LEU A 568 49.54 -5.82 -15.52
N GLN A 569 50.08 -5.97 -16.73
CA GLN A 569 50.19 -7.25 -17.42
C GLN A 569 51.15 -8.20 -16.70
N LEU A 570 52.33 -7.71 -16.28
CA LEU A 570 53.29 -8.48 -15.49
C LEU A 570 52.70 -8.90 -14.15
N PHE A 571 51.96 -8.00 -13.48
CA PHE A 571 51.29 -8.29 -12.21
C PHE A 571 50.18 -9.35 -12.36
N ARG A 572 49.42 -9.33 -13.46
CA ARG A 572 48.43 -10.37 -13.81
C ARG A 572 49.10 -11.74 -13.99
N LEU A 573 50.16 -11.80 -14.80
CA LEU A 573 50.91 -13.04 -15.05
C LEU A 573 51.52 -13.63 -13.76
N GLN A 574 51.99 -12.79 -12.83
CA GLN A 574 52.50 -13.23 -11.52
C GLN A 574 51.39 -13.80 -10.60
N GLN A 575 50.17 -13.27 -10.66
CA GLN A 575 49.04 -13.85 -9.93
C GLN A 575 48.63 -15.20 -10.52
N GLU A 576 48.59 -15.30 -11.85
CA GLU A 576 48.25 -16.53 -12.57
C GLU A 576 49.25 -17.65 -12.24
N SER A 577 50.57 -17.39 -12.31
CA SER A 577 51.60 -18.39 -11.97
C SER A 577 51.51 -18.86 -10.52
N ASN A 578 51.35 -17.93 -9.56
CA ASN A 578 51.19 -18.26 -8.14
C ASN A 578 49.92 -19.09 -7.88
N SER A 579 48.84 -18.86 -8.63
CA SER A 579 47.60 -19.64 -8.53
C SER A 579 47.75 -21.09 -9.00
N THR A 580 48.59 -21.33 -10.01
CA THR A 580 48.93 -22.69 -10.47
C THR A 580 49.81 -23.44 -9.46
N GLU A 581 50.83 -22.80 -8.90
CA GLU A 581 51.67 -23.42 -7.85
C GLU A 581 50.86 -23.77 -6.60
N GLY A 582 49.93 -22.89 -6.19
CA GLY A 582 49.01 -23.16 -5.07
C GLY A 582 48.13 -24.40 -5.29
N ARG A 583 47.68 -24.66 -6.52
CA ARG A 583 46.94 -25.87 -6.89
C ARG A 583 47.81 -27.13 -6.88
N GLU A 584 49.04 -27.05 -7.40
CA GLU A 584 50.02 -28.14 -7.35
C GLU A 584 50.35 -28.58 -5.91
N ILE A 585 50.54 -27.62 -4.99
CA ILE A 585 50.88 -27.89 -3.59
C ILE A 585 49.72 -28.54 -2.83
N SER A 586 48.48 -28.12 -3.10
CA SER A 586 47.27 -28.67 -2.46
C SER A 586 47.03 -30.15 -2.81
N LEU A 587 47.35 -30.56 -4.05
CA LEU A 587 47.17 -31.94 -4.53
C LEU A 587 48.21 -32.95 -3.99
N LYS A 588 49.19 -32.52 -3.19
CA LYS A 588 50.35 -33.35 -2.77
C LYS A 588 50.47 -33.57 -1.24
N ARG A 589 49.37 -33.63 -0.47
CA ARG A 589 49.41 -33.94 0.98
C ARG A 589 48.32 -34.91 1.49
N THR A 590 48.66 -36.20 1.56
CA THR A 590 48.00 -37.24 2.38
C THR A 590 49.07 -38.09 3.11
N PRO A 591 48.77 -38.85 4.19
CA PRO A 591 49.56 -38.68 5.43
C PRO A 591 50.30 -39.92 5.99
N ARG A 592 51.34 -39.66 6.82
CA ARG A 592 51.99 -40.54 7.84
C ARG A 592 53.18 -39.78 8.47
N GLU A 593 53.72 -40.06 9.67
CA GLU A 593 53.15 -40.53 10.96
C GLU A 593 54.25 -40.50 12.04
N LYS A 594 53.90 -40.32 13.34
CA LYS A 594 54.77 -40.46 14.55
C LYS A 594 55.91 -39.40 14.67
N ARG A 595 56.32 -38.93 15.87
CA ARG A 595 56.08 -39.36 17.26
C ARG A 595 55.98 -38.17 18.25
N LYS A 596 55.42 -38.44 19.44
CA LYS A 596 55.07 -37.58 20.61
C LYS A 596 56.28 -37.30 21.57
N PRO A 597 56.15 -36.58 22.73
CA PRO A 597 55.19 -35.53 23.17
C PRO A 597 55.82 -34.32 23.95
N GLY A 598 54.96 -33.37 24.36
CA GLY A 598 55.12 -32.50 25.55
C GLY A 598 54.97 -31.00 25.23
N SER A 599 54.25 -30.16 25.98
CA SER A 599 53.24 -30.28 27.04
C SER A 599 52.90 -28.84 27.48
N ASP A 600 51.63 -28.46 27.41
CA ASP A 600 50.93 -27.47 28.25
C ASP A 600 51.25 -25.94 28.24
N ILE A 601 50.11 -25.20 28.16
CA ILE A 601 49.75 -23.99 28.95
C ILE A 601 50.24 -22.58 28.50
N THR A 602 49.31 -21.90 27.83
CA THR A 602 48.85 -20.48 27.95
C THR A 602 49.76 -19.26 27.75
N ASP A 603 49.18 -18.30 27.00
CA ASP A 603 49.00 -16.86 27.30
C ASP A 603 49.96 -15.73 26.85
N GLU A 604 49.27 -14.69 26.34
CA GLU A 604 49.44 -13.23 26.53
C GLU A 604 50.70 -12.45 26.06
N LYS A 605 50.41 -11.51 25.15
CA LYS A 605 50.80 -10.07 25.17
C LYS A 605 52.29 -9.66 25.28
N SER A 606 52.78 -9.19 24.12
CA SER A 606 53.36 -7.84 23.90
C SER A 606 53.75 -6.95 25.09
N ALA A 607 54.99 -6.44 25.10
CA ALA A 607 55.37 -5.17 25.74
C ALA A 607 56.49 -4.43 24.99
N ALA A 608 56.50 -3.10 25.08
CA ALA A 608 57.25 -2.18 24.18
C ALA A 608 58.53 -1.54 24.77
N LYS A 609 59.16 -0.68 23.94
CA LYS A 609 59.91 0.56 24.28
C LYS A 609 61.39 0.50 24.74
N ARG A 610 62.18 1.44 24.18
CA ARG A 610 63.22 2.24 24.86
C ARG A 610 63.49 3.57 24.13
N GLN A 611 64.30 4.47 24.73
CA GLN A 611 64.64 5.84 24.25
C GLN A 611 66.18 5.99 24.08
N LYS A 612 66.88 7.13 23.95
CA LYS A 612 66.69 8.60 24.23
C LYS A 612 67.78 9.37 23.41
N GLU A 613 68.01 10.69 23.37
CA GLU A 613 67.57 11.87 24.15
C GLU A 613 67.43 13.15 23.26
N ALA A 614 68.46 14.01 23.18
CA ALA A 614 68.45 15.41 22.71
C ALA A 614 69.92 15.91 22.45
N ALA A 615 70.30 17.18 22.17
CA ALA A 615 69.68 18.50 22.36
C ALA A 615 70.37 19.66 21.57
N GLN A 616 69.92 20.90 21.81
CA GLN A 616 70.58 22.23 21.71
C GLN A 616 70.08 23.25 20.65
N ASN A 617 70.09 24.54 21.04
CA ASN A 617 69.63 25.74 20.32
C ASN A 617 70.03 27.02 21.11
N PRO A 618 70.46 28.14 20.48
CA PRO A 618 70.08 29.46 21.01
C PRO A 618 69.81 30.58 19.95
N LYS A 619 69.18 31.68 20.41
CA LYS A 619 68.58 32.79 19.61
C LYS A 619 69.52 33.95 19.29
N LYS A 620 69.19 34.75 18.24
CA LYS A 620 69.20 36.23 18.31
C LYS A 620 68.21 36.90 17.32
N VAL A 621 68.13 38.24 17.34
CA VAL A 621 66.96 39.05 16.90
C VAL A 621 67.38 40.34 16.18
N GLN A 622 66.65 40.75 15.14
CA GLN A 622 66.33 42.15 14.79
C GLN A 622 65.24 42.23 13.70
N GLY A 623 64.59 43.39 13.54
CA GLY A 623 63.52 43.65 12.56
C GLY A 623 63.30 45.15 12.32
N LYS A 624 62.32 45.53 11.48
CA LYS A 624 61.90 46.93 11.27
C LYS A 624 60.53 47.03 10.55
N ASP A 625 59.73 48.01 10.95
CA ASP A 625 58.40 48.30 10.39
C ASP A 625 58.44 49.19 9.14
N LYS A 626 57.34 49.17 8.36
CA LYS A 626 56.66 50.41 7.97
C LYS A 626 55.20 50.20 7.57
N VAL A 627 54.38 51.20 7.87
CA VAL A 627 52.93 51.30 7.61
C VAL A 627 52.69 52.49 6.67
N GLN A 628 51.73 52.40 5.72
CA GLN A 628 50.83 53.54 5.43
C GLN A 628 49.50 53.11 4.79
N LEU A 629 48.53 54.03 4.90
CA LEU A 629 47.09 53.98 4.73
C LEU A 629 46.55 53.91 3.28
N GLN A 630 45.46 53.16 3.11
CA GLN A 630 44.09 53.69 2.84
C GLN A 630 43.92 54.85 1.83
N ASN A 631 43.10 54.65 0.79
CA ASN A 631 41.85 55.44 0.61
C ASN A 631 40.92 54.92 -0.49
N SER A 632 39.68 55.39 -0.46
CA SER A 632 38.54 55.04 -1.33
C SER A 632 38.24 56.12 -2.38
N SER A 633 37.62 55.72 -3.51
CA SER A 633 36.66 56.55 -4.26
C SER A 633 35.98 55.80 -5.42
N GLU A 634 34.66 55.65 -5.33
CA GLU A 634 33.75 55.86 -6.47
C GLU A 634 33.63 57.39 -6.68
N PRO A 635 33.33 57.93 -7.90
CA PRO A 635 31.93 57.97 -8.36
C PRO A 635 31.61 58.04 -9.89
N MET A 636 30.34 57.74 -10.17
CA MET A 636 29.46 58.36 -11.19
C MET A 636 29.66 58.16 -12.71
N LYS A 637 28.61 57.57 -13.30
CA LYS A 637 27.81 58.01 -14.47
C LYS A 637 28.50 58.66 -15.68
N VAL A 638 28.25 58.06 -16.85
CA VAL A 638 27.73 58.77 -18.03
C VAL A 638 26.50 58.00 -18.54
N GLU A 639 25.44 58.70 -18.94
CA GLU A 639 24.29 58.16 -19.66
C GLU A 639 24.44 58.47 -21.15
N GLU A 640 24.08 57.56 -22.05
CA GLU A 640 23.69 57.97 -23.41
C GLU A 640 22.56 57.09 -23.95
N ASN A 641 21.52 57.75 -24.48
CA ASN A 641 20.33 57.12 -25.04
C ASN A 641 20.42 57.08 -26.56
N HIS A 642 19.99 55.99 -27.20
CA HIS A 642 19.43 56.08 -28.54
C HIS A 642 18.19 55.19 -28.68
N ALA A 643 17.23 55.65 -29.50
CA ALA A 643 15.84 55.22 -29.42
C ALA A 643 15.33 54.44 -30.65
N LYS A 644 14.33 53.61 -30.38
CA LYS A 644 13.22 53.15 -31.25
C LYS A 644 13.39 53.30 -32.78
N VAL A 645 13.28 52.15 -33.47
CA VAL A 645 12.50 52.08 -34.73
C VAL A 645 11.53 50.90 -34.62
N ASN A 646 10.24 51.16 -34.86
CA ASN A 646 9.23 50.11 -35.01
C ASN A 646 9.25 49.59 -36.46
N LYS A 647 9.09 48.27 -36.63
CA LYS A 647 8.36 47.74 -37.79
C LYS A 647 7.42 46.62 -37.34
N THR A 648 6.13 46.85 -37.53
CA THR A 648 5.11 45.81 -37.66
C THR A 648 5.25 45.17 -39.03
N ASP A 649 4.96 43.87 -39.11
CA ASP A 649 4.21 43.33 -40.24
C ASP A 649 3.30 42.20 -39.74
N ASN A 650 2.10 42.10 -40.33
CA ASN A 650 1.15 41.04 -40.05
C ASN A 650 1.32 39.92 -41.07
N THR A 651 1.08 38.67 -40.67
CA THR A 651 0.59 37.67 -41.62
C THR A 651 -0.36 36.72 -40.90
N THR A 652 -1.56 36.58 -41.44
CA THR A 652 -2.63 35.78 -40.86
C THR A 652 -2.88 34.56 -41.74
N GLU A 653 -2.70 33.36 -41.22
CA GLU A 653 -3.21 32.15 -41.88
C GLU A 653 -4.16 31.40 -40.94
N LYS A 654 -5.41 31.26 -41.39
CA LYS A 654 -6.37 30.27 -40.90
C LYS A 654 -6.49 29.21 -41.99
N GLN A 655 -6.32 27.93 -41.64
CA GLN A 655 -6.98 26.84 -42.34
C GLN A 655 -7.64 25.87 -41.34
N SER A 656 -8.61 25.12 -41.83
CA SER A 656 -9.56 24.31 -41.06
C SER A 656 -10.18 23.24 -41.99
N THR A 657 -11.12 22.44 -41.47
CA THR A 657 -11.76 21.25 -42.12
C THR A 657 -10.80 20.04 -42.18
N SER A 658 -11.06 18.96 -41.42
CA SER A 658 -12.03 17.85 -41.63
C SER A 658 -11.42 16.69 -42.45
N ASP A 659 -11.85 15.42 -42.37
CA ASP A 659 -13.02 14.81 -41.73
C ASP A 659 -12.78 13.28 -41.50
N LYS A 660 -13.84 12.55 -41.07
CA LYS A 660 -14.07 11.09 -41.09
C LYS A 660 -13.90 10.31 -39.79
N THR A 661 -14.96 10.39 -38.99
CA THR A 661 -15.73 9.25 -38.47
C THR A 661 -15.26 7.84 -38.86
N ARG A 662 -15.11 6.97 -37.85
CA ARG A 662 -15.42 5.54 -37.94
C ARG A 662 -16.36 5.19 -36.81
N ALA A 663 -17.52 4.63 -37.15
CA ALA A 663 -18.44 4.07 -36.17
C ALA A 663 -17.99 2.66 -35.77
N TYR A 664 -18.15 2.32 -34.49
CA TYR A 664 -18.17 0.94 -33.99
C TYR A 664 -19.35 0.84 -33.02
N SER A 665 -20.10 -0.26 -33.11
CA SER A 665 -21.31 -0.48 -32.34
C SER A 665 -21.07 -1.56 -31.29
N ASP A 666 -21.15 -1.19 -30.01
CA ASP A 666 -21.21 -2.14 -28.89
C ASP A 666 -22.43 -1.84 -28.02
N GLN A 667 -23.31 -2.82 -27.89
CA GLN A 667 -24.56 -2.74 -27.12
C GLN A 667 -24.36 -3.33 -25.73
N CYS A 668 -23.80 -2.57 -24.77
CA CYS A 668 -23.78 -3.02 -23.37
C CYS A 668 -23.62 -1.88 -22.32
N THR A 669 -24.41 -0.81 -22.43
CA THR A 669 -24.46 0.27 -21.43
C THR A 669 -25.75 0.26 -20.62
N ALA A 670 -25.67 -0.22 -19.38
CA ALA A 670 -26.66 0.09 -18.36
C ALA A 670 -26.51 1.56 -17.95
N PHE A 671 -27.52 2.40 -18.20
CA PHE A 671 -27.51 3.80 -17.82
C PHE A 671 -27.58 3.96 -16.30
N MET A 672 -26.56 4.57 -15.70
CA MET A 672 -26.68 5.21 -14.39
C MET A 672 -26.92 6.71 -14.60
N SER A 673 -28.17 7.14 -14.52
CA SER A 673 -28.57 8.55 -14.56
C SER A 673 -29.10 8.98 -13.20
N ASN A 674 -28.26 9.66 -12.42
CA ASN A 674 -28.64 10.71 -11.45
C ASN A 674 -27.37 11.23 -10.73
N LEU A 675 -26.71 12.22 -11.33
CA LEU A 675 -25.78 13.10 -10.63
C LEU A 675 -26.21 14.54 -10.93
N ASN A 676 -26.90 15.17 -9.97
CA ASN A 676 -27.28 16.58 -10.06
C ASN A 676 -26.04 17.45 -9.79
N LEU A 677 -25.46 17.98 -10.86
CA LEU A 677 -24.49 19.09 -10.78
C LEU A 677 -25.25 20.42 -10.65
N GLN A 678 -25.03 21.14 -9.55
CA GLN A 678 -25.39 22.55 -9.41
C GLN A 678 -24.34 23.28 -8.56
N GLY A 679 -23.98 24.50 -8.97
CA GLY A 679 -23.22 25.47 -8.16
C GLY A 679 -21.72 25.35 -8.28
#